data_AF-F3NJK0-F1
#
_entry.id   AF-F3NJK0-F1
#
_cell.length_a   1.000
_cell.length_b   1.000
_cell.length_c   1.000
_cell.angle_alpha   90.00
_cell.angle_beta   90.00
_cell.angle_gamma   90.00
#
_symmetry.space_group_name_H-M   'P 1'
#
loop_
_entity.id
_entity.type
_entity.pdbx_description
1 polymer ?
#
loop_
_entity_poly.entity_id
_entity_poly.type
_entity_poly.pdbx_seq_one_letter_code
_entity_poly.pdbx_strand_id
1 'polypeptide(L)'
;MNPPDRIVRILYVEGAGLLASDTYGRVHLLDEELRLVASSPFVREGRPLYGLAAAGGWVIGKDRMGAVFRWSLDTLDLVDRLDPATVCDRSALLPREEPSPCSSRGIGIWRDRVFVTSGYHRQMLVLDLHTFEVLEIRPNICGDSPMEWACTEHPTRHAVSDKRGNLRFGSFEDGEFPDLVKLDEGNIHRVRHDARHDRFWATQDFGEGDNADIANGVVLVSHTGEKEGELLFARDDVEFLAFSPDHTRAYAGGFDGELLILDNTRREPRIERIVSDFPHQLGDLTVGPGGEVYVLCQDGTIVELDAAGDFVRDTGHRRQAVWDVQPSREDPRTLYCATDSGVTIARVSDSAAGPMLRVEAEHITGWGFTRRVAPVDSGCVGITRDRVVFRADRDGTVRWHLRLPDLLHTVAVSPDGTRALVASNGGAVELDTADGRRLAHLGVDGLPVWATAYLPDGGRVLITRNGVIAVLEPGDARVRWRFDQDEYPKRAWVQDGRLYVVGDGGLKEIEVGVGVAARWSKLLSNTVENAVVADGLVCASSYGMQLAAYDHASAAFAGLLEDLPDYPKALALVRDAEDAPHLLVGCRTGLLSLYRLDTRPGPRRGRPVFTKLRDHWLPRRRVAHTLHHHDPKESTSCAPSTSDRAPTATPLPSPM
;
A
#
# COMPACT_ATOMS: atom_id res chain seq x y z
N MET A 1 -14.49 7.07 -24.48
CA MET A 1 -13.07 7.00 -24.07
C MET A 1 -13.05 6.69 -22.60
N ASN A 2 -12.20 5.77 -22.14
CA ASN A 2 -12.13 5.41 -20.73
C ASN A 2 -11.56 6.56 -19.89
N PRO A 3 -11.91 6.65 -18.58
CA PRO A 3 -11.39 7.71 -17.72
C PRO A 3 -9.87 7.81 -17.79
N PRO A 4 -9.30 9.01 -18.00
CA PRO A 4 -7.87 9.19 -18.13
C PRO A 4 -7.14 9.12 -16.79
N ASP A 5 -7.88 9.37 -15.70
CA ASP A 5 -7.38 9.40 -14.34
C ASP A 5 -7.55 8.03 -13.68
N ARG A 6 -6.69 7.77 -12.71
CA ARG A 6 -6.61 6.46 -12.09
C ARG A 6 -7.84 6.22 -11.23
N ILE A 7 -8.51 5.10 -11.47
CA ILE A 7 -9.63 4.63 -10.65
C ILE A 7 -9.12 4.12 -9.30
N VAL A 8 -9.85 4.43 -8.22
CA VAL A 8 -9.49 4.07 -6.84
C VAL A 8 -10.56 3.26 -6.11
N ARG A 9 -11.83 3.30 -6.55
CA ARG A 9 -12.92 2.44 -6.07
C ARG A 9 -13.86 2.07 -7.19
N ILE A 10 -14.50 0.90 -7.04
CA ILE A 10 -15.58 0.45 -7.92
C ILE A 10 -16.77 -0.09 -7.10
N LEU A 11 -17.97 0.08 -7.64
CA LEU A 11 -19.21 -0.42 -7.05
C LEU A 11 -20.20 -0.76 -8.18
N TYR A 12 -20.62 -2.01 -8.28
CA TYR A 12 -21.72 -2.36 -9.18
C TYR A 12 -23.05 -1.96 -8.53
N VAL A 13 -23.92 -1.29 -9.29
CA VAL A 13 -25.25 -0.88 -8.86
C VAL A 13 -26.28 -1.48 -9.81
N GLU A 14 -27.14 -2.34 -9.27
CA GLU A 14 -28.19 -3.02 -10.05
C GLU A 14 -29.11 -1.99 -10.74
N GLY A 15 -29.33 -2.20 -12.05
CA GLY A 15 -30.12 -1.29 -12.88
C GLY A 15 -29.40 -0.04 -13.38
N ALA A 16 -28.19 0.27 -12.88
CA ALA A 16 -27.39 1.41 -13.33
C ALA A 16 -26.10 0.99 -14.07
N GLY A 17 -25.34 0.04 -13.51
CA GLY A 17 -24.05 -0.41 -14.05
C GLY A 17 -22.89 -0.26 -13.08
N LEU A 18 -21.68 -0.16 -13.59
CA LEU A 18 -20.45 -0.11 -12.78
C LEU A 18 -20.05 1.33 -12.49
N LEU A 19 -20.18 1.76 -11.24
CA LEU A 19 -19.63 3.02 -10.77
C LEU A 19 -18.13 2.87 -10.47
N ALA A 20 -17.35 3.90 -10.81
CA ALA A 20 -15.93 3.97 -10.56
C ALA A 20 -15.51 5.38 -10.11
N SER A 21 -14.78 5.52 -9.01
CA SER A 21 -14.27 6.82 -8.56
C SER A 21 -12.78 7.01 -8.87
N ASP A 22 -12.35 8.25 -9.10
CA ASP A 22 -10.96 8.56 -9.48
C ASP A 22 -10.15 9.32 -8.40
N THR A 23 -8.87 9.56 -8.69
CA THR A 23 -7.94 10.30 -7.82
C THR A 23 -8.25 11.79 -7.68
N TYR A 24 -9.22 12.33 -8.42
CA TYR A 24 -9.63 13.73 -8.37
C TYR A 24 -11.06 13.92 -7.83
N GLY A 25 -11.65 12.86 -7.28
CA GLY A 25 -12.95 12.93 -6.63
C GLY A 25 -14.14 12.95 -7.59
N ARG A 26 -13.95 12.49 -8.83
CA ARG A 26 -15.07 12.26 -9.76
C ARG A 26 -15.60 10.85 -9.63
N VAL A 27 -16.86 10.69 -9.98
CA VAL A 27 -17.54 9.40 -10.15
C VAL A 27 -17.86 9.21 -11.62
N HIS A 28 -17.58 8.02 -12.13
CA HIS A 28 -17.81 7.60 -13.51
C HIS A 28 -18.80 6.45 -13.53
N LEU A 29 -19.67 6.40 -14.53
CA LEU A 29 -20.50 5.24 -14.82
C LEU A 29 -19.95 4.54 -16.06
N LEU A 30 -19.69 3.24 -15.94
CA LEU A 30 -19.32 2.35 -17.03
C LEU A 30 -20.48 1.39 -17.35
N ASP A 31 -20.68 1.12 -18.64
CA ASP A 31 -21.61 0.07 -19.08
C ASP A 31 -21.03 -1.33 -18.88
N GLU A 32 -21.80 -2.36 -19.23
CA GLU A 32 -21.42 -3.76 -19.12
C GLU A 32 -20.20 -4.12 -19.98
N GLU A 33 -19.90 -3.34 -21.03
CA GLU A 33 -18.67 -3.48 -21.82
C GLU A 33 -17.49 -2.64 -21.31
N LEU A 34 -17.59 -2.11 -20.08
CA LEU A 34 -16.62 -1.22 -19.42
C LEU A 34 -16.36 0.09 -20.19
N ARG A 35 -17.32 0.57 -20.98
CA ARG A 35 -17.22 1.84 -21.69
C ARG A 35 -17.81 2.96 -20.84
N LEU A 36 -17.15 4.11 -20.87
CA LEU A 36 -17.62 5.31 -20.16
C LEU A 36 -18.96 5.81 -20.71
N VAL A 37 -19.99 5.79 -19.85
CA VAL A 37 -21.34 6.30 -20.12
C VAL A 37 -21.45 7.75 -19.65
N ALA A 38 -21.09 8.01 -18.38
CA ALA A 38 -21.21 9.31 -17.76
C ALA A 38 -20.05 9.59 -16.79
N SER A 39 -19.84 10.86 -16.47
CA SER A 39 -18.88 11.30 -15.46
C SER A 39 -19.43 12.51 -14.74
N SER A 40 -19.31 12.52 -13.43
CA SER A 40 -19.62 13.69 -12.63
C SER A 40 -18.74 14.88 -13.04
N PRO A 41 -19.20 16.12 -12.81
CA PRO A 41 -18.37 17.29 -13.05
C PRO A 41 -17.08 17.27 -12.21
N PHE A 42 -16.07 17.99 -12.68
CA PHE A 42 -14.86 18.22 -11.91
C PHE A 42 -15.15 19.08 -10.67
N VAL A 43 -14.66 18.63 -9.50
CA VAL A 43 -14.72 19.39 -8.26
C VAL A 43 -13.36 20.00 -8.00
N ARG A 44 -13.29 21.32 -7.83
CA ARG A 44 -12.01 22.05 -7.67
C ARG A 44 -11.21 21.56 -6.47
N GLU A 45 -11.88 21.29 -5.36
CA GLU A 45 -11.32 20.73 -4.13
C GLU A 45 -11.38 19.20 -4.09
N GLY A 46 -11.62 18.56 -5.25
CA GLY A 46 -11.75 17.12 -5.39
C GLY A 46 -10.46 16.39 -5.06
N ARG A 47 -10.60 15.28 -4.35
CA ARG A 47 -9.52 14.43 -3.87
C ARG A 47 -9.90 12.96 -4.07
N PRO A 48 -8.94 12.01 -3.96
CA PRO A 48 -9.26 10.59 -4.08
C PRO A 48 -10.44 10.18 -3.20
N LEU A 49 -11.45 9.59 -3.84
CA LEU A 49 -12.71 9.19 -3.21
C LEU A 49 -12.65 7.71 -2.81
N TYR A 50 -12.21 7.45 -1.58
CA TYR A 50 -11.99 6.08 -1.07
C TYR A 50 -13.24 5.40 -0.52
N GLY A 51 -14.25 6.17 -0.12
CA GLY A 51 -15.57 5.66 0.23
C GLY A 51 -16.55 5.92 -0.90
N LEU A 52 -17.28 4.88 -1.33
CA LEU A 52 -18.30 4.96 -2.36
C LEU A 52 -19.45 4.00 -1.98
N ALA A 53 -20.67 4.51 -1.96
CA ALA A 53 -21.89 3.74 -1.70
C ALA A 53 -23.03 4.28 -2.56
N ALA A 54 -24.05 3.47 -2.82
CA ALA A 54 -25.24 3.88 -3.57
C ALA A 54 -26.50 3.32 -2.91
N ALA A 55 -27.53 4.15 -2.79
CA ALA A 55 -28.85 3.77 -2.26
C ALA A 55 -29.91 4.81 -2.65
N GLY A 56 -31.15 4.37 -2.85
CA GLY A 56 -32.29 5.29 -3.00
C GLY A 56 -32.18 6.30 -4.14
N GLY A 57 -31.49 5.97 -5.24
CA GLY A 57 -31.25 6.89 -6.36
C GLY A 57 -30.08 7.86 -6.15
N TRP A 58 -29.30 7.69 -5.09
CA TRP A 58 -28.16 8.54 -4.74
C TRP A 58 -26.85 7.76 -4.71
N VAL A 59 -25.77 8.43 -5.09
CA VAL A 59 -24.38 7.98 -4.84
C VAL A 59 -23.81 8.84 -3.72
N ILE A 60 -23.28 8.20 -2.68
CA ILE A 60 -22.60 8.85 -1.57
C ILE A 60 -21.11 8.56 -1.68
N GLY A 61 -20.30 9.60 -1.56
CA GLY A 61 -18.86 9.49 -1.57
C GLY A 61 -18.21 10.16 -0.38
N LYS A 62 -17.06 9.63 0.00
CA LYS A 62 -16.18 10.24 1.00
C LYS A 62 -14.77 10.36 0.43
N ASP A 63 -14.23 11.57 0.44
CA ASP A 63 -12.84 11.80 0.06
C ASP A 63 -11.88 11.54 1.23
N ARG A 64 -10.59 11.49 0.90
CA ARG A 64 -9.53 11.29 1.90
C ARG A 64 -9.48 12.34 3.01
N MET A 65 -9.95 13.56 2.81
CA MET A 65 -9.99 14.60 3.85
C MET A 65 -11.28 14.53 4.67
N GLY A 66 -12.17 13.59 4.32
CA GLY A 66 -13.46 13.39 4.97
C GLY A 66 -14.55 14.35 4.48
N ALA A 67 -14.37 15.00 3.33
CA ALA A 67 -15.49 15.66 2.66
C ALA A 67 -16.47 14.59 2.19
N VAL A 68 -17.77 14.84 2.42
CA VAL A 68 -18.85 13.93 2.05
C VAL A 68 -19.63 14.54 0.90
N PHE A 69 -19.92 13.73 -0.11
CA PHE A 69 -20.53 14.16 -1.37
C PHE A 69 -21.78 13.33 -1.64
N ARG A 70 -22.73 13.94 -2.34
CA ARG A 70 -23.90 13.24 -2.87
C ARG A 70 -24.14 13.62 -4.33
N TRP A 71 -24.26 12.61 -5.17
CA TRP A 71 -24.62 12.74 -6.58
C TRP A 71 -25.94 12.05 -6.87
N SER A 72 -26.70 12.58 -7.82
CA SER A 72 -27.81 11.84 -8.44
C SER A 72 -27.25 10.60 -9.14
N LEU A 73 -27.81 9.42 -8.87
CA LEU A 73 -27.37 8.19 -9.55
C LEU A 73 -27.71 8.23 -11.05
N ASP A 74 -28.85 8.82 -11.40
CA ASP A 74 -29.35 8.84 -12.79
C ASP A 74 -28.50 9.73 -13.71
N THR A 75 -27.99 10.86 -13.18
CA THR A 75 -27.27 11.86 -13.99
C THR A 75 -25.78 12.00 -13.65
N LEU A 76 -25.37 11.50 -12.47
CA LEU A 76 -24.07 11.80 -11.84
C LEU A 76 -23.79 13.28 -11.61
N ASP A 77 -24.83 14.13 -11.62
CA ASP A 77 -24.69 15.52 -11.20
C ASP A 77 -24.39 15.58 -9.70
N LEU A 78 -23.38 16.38 -9.34
CA LEU A 78 -23.09 16.65 -7.93
C LEU A 78 -24.20 17.54 -7.38
N VAL A 79 -24.92 17.05 -6.38
CA VAL A 79 -26.04 17.77 -5.76
C VAL A 79 -25.58 18.43 -4.47
N ASP A 80 -24.79 17.73 -3.65
CA ASP A 80 -24.34 18.26 -2.36
C ASP A 80 -22.90 17.90 -2.01
N ARG A 81 -22.28 18.77 -1.21
CA ARG A 81 -20.95 18.57 -0.62
C ARG A 81 -20.89 19.17 0.78
N LEU A 82 -20.46 18.37 1.75
CA LEU A 82 -20.12 18.83 3.11
C LEU A 82 -18.61 19.03 3.22
N ASP A 83 -18.21 20.22 3.68
CA ASP A 83 -16.80 20.53 3.90
C ASP A 83 -16.32 20.00 5.26
N PRO A 84 -15.25 19.20 5.30
CA PRO A 84 -14.80 18.56 6.53
C PRO A 84 -14.31 19.58 7.57
N ALA A 85 -13.92 20.79 7.17
CA ALA A 85 -13.44 21.82 8.10
C ALA A 85 -14.58 22.54 8.85
N THR A 86 -15.82 22.42 8.39
CA THR A 86 -16.96 23.15 8.96
C THR A 86 -18.00 22.23 9.60
N VAL A 87 -18.16 21.01 9.09
CA VAL A 87 -19.17 20.06 9.57
C VAL A 87 -18.59 19.16 10.67
N CYS A 88 -18.57 19.70 11.89
CA CYS A 88 -18.09 19.02 13.09
C CYS A 88 -18.72 19.61 14.36
N ASP A 89 -18.70 18.84 15.44
CA ASP A 89 -18.88 19.39 16.79
C ASP A 89 -17.55 20.00 17.25
N ARG A 90 -17.48 21.33 17.20
CA ARG A 90 -16.30 22.10 17.61
C ARG A 90 -15.99 21.99 19.10
N SER A 91 -16.99 21.69 19.94
CA SER A 91 -16.81 21.58 21.39
C SER A 91 -16.09 20.29 21.80
N ALA A 92 -16.17 19.26 20.94
CA ALA A 92 -15.52 17.96 21.13
C ALA A 92 -14.12 17.85 20.49
N LEU A 93 -13.65 18.91 19.81
CA LEU A 93 -12.33 18.90 19.17
C LEU A 93 -11.18 19.01 20.19
N LEU A 94 -10.08 18.32 19.89
CA LEU A 94 -8.82 18.53 20.59
C LEU A 94 -8.27 19.94 20.28
N PRO A 95 -7.43 20.51 21.16
CA PRO A 95 -6.80 21.80 20.90
C PRO A 95 -6.03 21.80 19.57
N ARG A 96 -6.45 22.67 18.63
CA ARG A 96 -5.88 22.79 17.27
C ARG A 96 -6.06 21.55 16.39
N GLU A 97 -7.08 20.74 16.66
CA GLU A 97 -7.45 19.66 15.75
C GLU A 97 -7.96 20.22 14.43
N GLU A 98 -7.43 19.68 13.33
CA GLU A 98 -7.83 20.00 11.96
C GLU A 98 -8.23 18.70 11.24
N PRO A 99 -9.05 18.78 10.19
CA PRO A 99 -9.36 17.61 9.37
C PRO A 99 -8.08 16.93 8.91
N SER A 100 -7.98 15.63 9.15
CA SER A 100 -6.77 14.86 8.85
C SER A 100 -6.99 13.92 7.67
N PRO A 101 -6.01 13.77 6.77
CA PRO A 101 -6.14 12.86 5.63
C PRO A 101 -6.15 11.41 6.10
N CYS A 102 -7.14 10.64 5.64
CA CYS A 102 -7.23 9.21 5.87
C CYS A 102 -7.82 8.49 4.65
N SER A 103 -7.11 7.47 4.16
CA SER A 103 -7.60 6.58 3.10
C SER A 103 -8.56 5.53 3.66
N SER A 104 -9.68 5.96 4.27
CA SER A 104 -10.72 5.07 4.82
C SER A 104 -11.94 5.01 3.92
N ARG A 105 -12.60 3.85 3.91
CA ARG A 105 -13.66 3.51 2.94
C ARG A 105 -15.06 3.59 3.54
N GLY A 106 -15.16 3.60 4.86
CA GLY A 106 -16.40 3.32 5.59
C GLY A 106 -17.51 4.33 5.32
N ILE A 107 -18.61 3.84 4.73
CA ILE A 107 -19.91 4.48 4.65
C ILE A 107 -20.94 3.41 5.00
N GLY A 108 -21.71 3.60 6.06
CA GLY A 108 -22.85 2.75 6.40
C GLY A 108 -24.15 3.38 5.91
N ILE A 109 -25.01 2.63 5.23
CA ILE A 109 -26.35 3.10 4.86
C ILE A 109 -27.38 2.15 5.48
N TRP A 110 -28.31 2.71 6.26
CA TRP A 110 -29.38 1.97 6.92
C TRP A 110 -30.64 2.83 7.02
N ARG A 111 -31.78 2.33 6.51
CA ARG A 111 -33.10 3.02 6.55
C ARG A 111 -33.03 4.51 6.22
N ASP A 112 -32.52 4.81 5.02
CA ASP A 112 -32.34 6.17 4.50
C ASP A 112 -31.42 7.08 5.35
N ARG A 113 -30.60 6.50 6.23
CA ARG A 113 -29.55 7.23 6.96
C ARG A 113 -28.18 6.82 6.50
N VAL A 114 -27.29 7.79 6.40
CA VAL A 114 -25.88 7.61 6.03
C VAL A 114 -25.01 7.86 7.27
N PHE A 115 -24.19 6.88 7.63
CA PHE A 115 -23.23 6.92 8.72
C PHE A 115 -21.83 6.99 8.14
N VAL A 116 -21.12 8.08 8.40
CA VAL A 116 -19.82 8.32 7.77
C VAL A 116 -18.91 9.12 8.69
N THR A 117 -17.64 8.72 8.78
CA THR A 117 -16.64 9.51 9.49
C THR A 117 -16.24 10.73 8.64
N SER A 118 -16.27 11.92 9.23
CA SER A 118 -15.80 13.14 8.55
C SER A 118 -14.27 13.26 8.63
N GLY A 119 -13.73 14.43 8.32
CA GLY A 119 -12.30 14.72 8.46
C GLY A 119 -11.78 14.65 9.90
N TYR A 120 -12.68 14.62 10.89
CA TYR A 120 -12.38 14.45 12.30
C TYR A 120 -12.68 13.01 12.71
N HIS A 121 -11.65 12.16 12.78
CA HIS A 121 -11.82 10.71 12.90
C HIS A 121 -12.47 10.22 14.20
N ARG A 122 -12.59 11.09 15.22
CA ARG A 122 -13.33 10.80 16.46
C ARG A 122 -14.83 11.08 16.37
N GLN A 123 -15.27 11.68 15.27
CA GLN A 123 -16.64 12.06 15.04
C GLN A 123 -17.22 11.32 13.84
N MET A 124 -18.51 11.06 13.90
CA MET A 124 -19.30 10.46 12.84
C MET A 124 -20.50 11.36 12.55
N LEU A 125 -20.77 11.55 11.27
CA LEU A 125 -21.96 12.22 10.77
C LEU A 125 -23.05 11.17 10.53
N VAL A 126 -24.27 11.49 10.94
CA VAL A 126 -25.49 10.80 10.52
C VAL A 126 -26.27 11.75 9.63
N LEU A 127 -26.42 11.39 8.36
CA LEU A 127 -27.10 12.21 7.36
C LEU A 127 -28.41 11.55 6.94
N ASP A 128 -29.40 12.36 6.58
CA ASP A 128 -30.54 11.88 5.79
C ASP A 128 -30.10 11.64 4.34
N LEU A 129 -30.40 10.48 3.78
CA LEU A 129 -30.00 10.10 2.42
C LEU A 129 -30.62 10.99 1.34
N HIS A 130 -31.86 11.45 1.55
CA HIS A 130 -32.69 12.12 0.54
C HIS A 130 -32.65 13.64 0.64
N THR A 131 -32.43 14.21 1.82
CA THR A 131 -32.26 15.66 2.01
C THR A 131 -30.79 16.07 2.18
N PHE A 132 -29.91 15.13 2.51
CA PHE A 132 -28.50 15.37 2.89
C PHE A 132 -28.33 16.27 4.13
N GLU A 133 -29.39 16.41 4.92
CA GLU A 133 -29.34 17.10 6.21
C GLU A 133 -28.44 16.34 7.19
N VAL A 134 -27.59 17.08 7.91
CA VAL A 134 -26.82 16.52 9.04
C VAL A 134 -27.77 16.37 10.23
N LEU A 135 -28.28 15.16 10.43
CA LEU A 135 -29.21 14.83 11.51
C LEU A 135 -28.53 14.77 12.88
N GLU A 136 -27.29 14.27 12.90
CA GLU A 136 -26.52 14.07 14.13
C GLU A 136 -25.01 14.19 13.85
N ILE A 137 -24.27 14.75 14.79
CA ILE A 137 -22.82 14.60 14.91
C ILE A 137 -22.56 13.91 16.24
N ARG A 138 -21.96 12.72 16.19
CA ARG A 138 -21.80 11.83 17.34
C ARG A 138 -20.37 11.29 17.45
N PRO A 139 -19.97 10.70 18.58
CA PRO A 139 -18.74 9.95 18.68
C PRO A 139 -18.68 8.85 17.60
N ASN A 140 -17.52 8.67 16.99
CA ASN A 140 -17.30 7.61 16.02
C ASN A 140 -17.47 6.22 16.69
N ILE A 141 -18.21 5.34 16.03
CA ILE A 141 -18.40 3.93 16.43
C ILE A 141 -17.05 3.24 16.69
N CYS A 142 -16.03 3.57 15.90
CA CYS A 142 -14.68 3.01 16.03
C CYS A 142 -13.78 3.77 17.02
N GLY A 143 -14.33 4.68 17.82
CA GLY A 143 -13.57 5.49 18.77
C GLY A 143 -12.63 6.47 18.07
N ASP A 144 -11.33 6.32 18.27
CA ASP A 144 -10.30 7.15 17.63
C ASP A 144 -9.75 6.56 16.32
N SER A 145 -10.20 5.36 15.94
CA SER A 145 -9.80 4.69 14.71
C SER A 145 -10.77 5.05 13.56
N PRO A 146 -10.27 5.39 12.36
CA PRO A 146 -11.14 5.60 11.21
C PRO A 146 -11.93 4.33 10.86
N MET A 147 -13.22 4.50 10.56
CA MET A 147 -14.08 3.42 10.09
C MET A 147 -13.67 2.96 8.69
N GLU A 148 -13.34 1.68 8.53
CA GLU A 148 -12.93 1.11 7.24
C GLU A 148 -14.11 0.54 6.47
N TRP A 149 -15.02 -0.18 7.13
CA TRP A 149 -16.17 -0.78 6.46
C TRP A 149 -17.39 -0.83 7.39
N ALA A 150 -18.58 -0.78 6.80
CA ALA A 150 -19.84 -0.95 7.50
C ALA A 150 -20.68 -2.00 6.75
N CYS A 151 -20.88 -3.15 7.37
CA CYS A 151 -21.67 -4.25 6.83
C CYS A 151 -23.10 -4.17 7.37
N THR A 152 -24.04 -3.72 6.52
CA THR A 152 -25.48 -3.57 6.82
C THR A 152 -26.35 -4.66 6.20
N GLU A 153 -25.73 -5.76 5.77
CA GLU A 153 -26.38 -6.81 4.97
C GLU A 153 -27.32 -7.71 5.79
N HIS A 154 -27.00 -7.95 7.06
CA HIS A 154 -27.84 -8.74 7.94
C HIS A 154 -28.92 -7.86 8.61
N PRO A 155 -30.19 -8.30 8.73
CA PRO A 155 -31.34 -7.44 9.02
C PRO A 155 -31.39 -6.76 10.39
N THR A 156 -30.64 -7.27 11.39
CA THR A 156 -30.71 -6.76 12.78
C THR A 156 -29.37 -6.62 13.48
N ARG A 157 -28.36 -7.35 12.99
CA ARG A 157 -26.98 -7.39 13.50
C ARG A 157 -26.06 -6.87 12.41
N HIS A 158 -25.41 -5.74 12.65
CA HIS A 158 -24.46 -5.14 11.72
C HIS A 158 -23.04 -5.25 12.27
N ALA A 159 -22.06 -5.09 11.38
CA ALA A 159 -20.65 -5.14 11.73
C ALA A 159 -19.93 -3.92 11.17
N VAL A 160 -19.03 -3.32 11.95
CA VAL A 160 -18.22 -2.17 11.55
C VAL A 160 -16.75 -2.49 11.82
N SER A 161 -15.90 -2.32 10.82
CA SER A 161 -14.46 -2.52 10.95
C SER A 161 -13.66 -1.22 10.94
N ASP A 162 -12.42 -1.27 11.43
CA ASP A 162 -11.54 -0.11 11.51
C ASP A 162 -10.09 -0.38 11.05
N LYS A 163 -9.26 0.67 11.10
CA LYS A 163 -7.83 0.63 10.71
C LYS A 163 -6.89 0.02 11.75
N ARG A 164 -7.41 -0.49 12.86
CA ARG A 164 -6.66 -1.09 13.97
C ARG A 164 -7.10 -2.53 14.23
N GLY A 165 -7.71 -3.15 13.23
CA GLY A 165 -8.04 -4.57 13.21
C GLY A 165 -9.15 -4.94 14.17
N ASN A 166 -10.01 -3.98 14.48
CA ASN A 166 -11.19 -4.21 15.30
C ASN A 166 -12.41 -4.44 14.42
N LEU A 167 -13.22 -5.40 14.83
CA LEU A 167 -14.57 -5.64 14.34
C LEU A 167 -15.56 -5.37 15.48
N ARG A 168 -16.50 -4.45 15.25
CA ARG A 168 -17.56 -4.12 16.21
C ARG A 168 -18.90 -4.62 15.73
N PHE A 169 -19.66 -5.25 16.62
CA PHE A 169 -21.02 -5.68 16.32
C PHE A 169 -22.06 -4.87 17.08
N GLY A 170 -23.18 -4.62 16.42
CA GLY A 170 -24.20 -3.71 16.90
C GLY A 170 -25.37 -3.57 15.95
N SER A 171 -26.06 -2.44 16.02
CA SER A 171 -27.10 -2.06 15.07
C SER A 171 -27.01 -0.58 14.70
N PHE A 172 -27.34 -0.28 13.45
CA PHE A 172 -27.50 1.09 12.98
C PHE A 172 -28.90 1.63 13.29
N GLU A 173 -29.82 0.76 13.74
CA GLU A 173 -31.16 1.14 14.16
C GLU A 173 -31.14 1.96 15.45
N ASP A 174 -30.41 1.48 16.46
CA ASP A 174 -30.21 2.16 17.74
C ASP A 174 -28.88 2.96 17.78
N GLY A 175 -27.94 2.62 16.89
CA GLY A 175 -26.63 3.27 16.81
C GLY A 175 -25.62 2.74 17.84
N GLU A 176 -25.90 1.58 18.45
CA GLU A 176 -25.07 0.99 19.50
C GLU A 176 -24.26 -0.20 18.98
N PHE A 177 -22.95 -0.21 19.27
CA PHE A 177 -21.99 -1.24 18.87
C PHE A 177 -21.15 -1.73 20.05
N PRO A 178 -21.76 -2.45 21.01
CA PRO A 178 -21.12 -2.78 22.30
C PRO A 178 -20.07 -3.87 22.20
N ASP A 179 -20.18 -4.76 21.21
CA ASP A 179 -19.34 -5.96 21.13
C ASP A 179 -18.12 -5.68 20.26
N LEU A 180 -16.93 -5.98 20.79
CA LEU A 180 -15.65 -5.77 20.11
C LEU A 180 -14.90 -7.09 19.97
N VAL A 181 -14.44 -7.36 18.76
CA VAL A 181 -13.56 -8.49 18.43
C VAL A 181 -12.30 -7.94 17.77
N LYS A 182 -11.13 -8.32 18.28
CA LYS A 182 -9.83 -8.02 17.67
C LYS A 182 -9.49 -9.17 16.71
N LEU A 183 -9.20 -8.86 15.45
CA LEU A 183 -8.91 -9.87 14.42
C LEU A 183 -7.59 -9.63 13.69
N ASP A 184 -7.00 -8.44 13.82
CA ASP A 184 -5.74 -8.05 13.19
C ASP A 184 -5.10 -6.92 13.99
N GLU A 185 -3.82 -6.63 13.77
CA GLU A 185 -3.17 -5.40 14.22
C GLU A 185 -3.26 -4.25 13.19
N GLY A 186 -3.50 -4.59 11.92
CA GLY A 186 -3.63 -3.70 10.77
C GLY A 186 -5.07 -3.39 10.39
N ASN A 187 -5.33 -2.99 9.15
CA ASN A 187 -6.70 -2.65 8.76
C ASN A 187 -7.55 -3.91 8.53
N ILE A 188 -8.85 -3.80 8.80
CA ILE A 188 -9.84 -4.74 8.24
C ILE A 188 -10.59 -3.99 7.14
N HIS A 189 -10.15 -4.21 5.91
CA HIS A 189 -10.60 -3.46 4.74
C HIS A 189 -12.01 -3.76 4.26
N ARG A 190 -12.50 -4.99 4.49
CA ARG A 190 -13.84 -5.41 4.07
C ARG A 190 -14.42 -6.40 5.06
N VAL A 191 -15.71 -6.25 5.34
CA VAL A 191 -16.52 -7.21 6.09
C VAL A 191 -17.79 -7.52 5.29
N ARG A 192 -18.13 -8.79 5.12
CA ARG A 192 -19.35 -9.23 4.43
C ARG A 192 -20.11 -10.24 5.27
N HIS A 193 -21.43 -10.23 5.17
CA HIS A 193 -22.30 -11.24 5.76
C HIS A 193 -22.46 -12.40 4.78
N ASP A 194 -22.13 -13.58 5.27
CA ASP A 194 -22.33 -14.86 4.62
C ASP A 194 -23.76 -15.33 4.92
N ALA A 195 -24.73 -14.88 4.12
CA ALA A 195 -26.15 -15.19 4.32
C ALA A 195 -26.45 -16.70 4.28
N ARG A 196 -25.57 -17.50 3.68
CA ARG A 196 -25.73 -18.95 3.57
C ARG A 196 -25.45 -19.67 4.88
N HIS A 197 -24.43 -19.24 5.63
CA HIS A 197 -24.02 -19.88 6.89
C HIS A 197 -24.28 -19.03 8.13
N ASP A 198 -24.88 -17.85 7.92
CA ASP A 198 -25.24 -16.84 8.90
C ASP A 198 -24.09 -16.44 9.83
N ARG A 199 -23.08 -15.81 9.22
CA ARG A 199 -21.85 -15.36 9.88
C ARG A 199 -21.20 -14.23 9.09
N PHE A 200 -20.10 -13.69 9.60
CA PHE A 200 -19.34 -12.62 8.96
C PHE A 200 -17.97 -13.11 8.54
N TRP A 201 -17.48 -12.56 7.43
CA TRP A 201 -16.12 -12.76 6.96
C TRP A 201 -15.43 -11.40 6.94
N ALA A 202 -14.21 -11.33 7.46
CA ALA A 202 -13.39 -10.13 7.54
C ALA A 202 -12.02 -10.36 6.90
N THR A 203 -11.49 -9.37 6.18
CA THR A 203 -10.13 -9.43 5.64
C THR A 203 -9.07 -9.11 6.70
N GLN A 204 -7.82 -9.47 6.45
CA GLN A 204 -6.65 -9.23 7.32
C GLN A 204 -5.46 -8.63 6.53
N ASP A 205 -4.69 -7.77 7.18
CA ASP A 205 -3.47 -7.13 6.63
C ASP A 205 -2.19 -7.74 7.25
N PHE A 206 -2.18 -8.01 8.56
CA PHE A 206 -0.99 -8.53 9.23
C PHE A 206 -1.17 -9.94 9.79
N GLY A 207 -2.40 -10.40 9.98
CA GLY A 207 -2.67 -11.64 10.71
C GLY A 207 -2.55 -11.44 12.23
N GLU A 208 -2.58 -12.53 12.99
CA GLU A 208 -2.58 -12.50 14.47
C GLU A 208 -1.70 -13.62 15.04
N GLY A 209 -1.19 -13.43 16.26
CA GLY A 209 -0.42 -14.44 16.99
C GLY A 209 0.85 -14.85 16.24
N ASP A 210 1.05 -16.17 16.08
CA ASP A 210 2.22 -16.72 15.37
C ASP A 210 2.27 -16.35 13.87
N ASN A 211 1.16 -15.84 13.32
CA ASN A 211 1.07 -15.41 11.93
C ASN A 211 1.22 -13.90 11.74
N ALA A 212 1.31 -13.12 12.83
CA ALA A 212 1.45 -11.67 12.77
C ALA A 212 2.68 -11.28 11.94
N ASP A 213 2.47 -10.39 10.95
CA ASP A 213 3.46 -9.99 9.96
C ASP A 213 4.09 -11.15 9.15
N ILE A 214 3.48 -12.33 9.17
CA ILE A 214 3.98 -13.53 8.47
C ILE A 214 2.98 -14.01 7.42
N ALA A 215 1.71 -14.20 7.78
CA ALA A 215 0.66 -14.69 6.89
C ALA A 215 -0.71 -14.17 7.32
N ASN A 216 -1.58 -13.94 6.36
CA ASN A 216 -2.92 -13.40 6.57
C ASN A 216 -3.92 -13.97 5.54
N GLY A 217 -5.16 -13.50 5.59
CA GLY A 217 -6.20 -13.91 4.67
C GLY A 217 -7.58 -13.39 5.03
N VAL A 218 -8.53 -14.29 5.23
CA VAL A 218 -9.87 -13.96 5.73
C VAL A 218 -10.20 -14.73 7.00
N VAL A 219 -10.88 -14.06 7.92
CA VAL A 219 -11.34 -14.62 9.21
C VAL A 219 -12.85 -14.78 9.18
N LEU A 220 -13.33 -15.92 9.67
CA LEU A 220 -14.74 -16.24 9.80
C LEU A 220 -15.18 -16.00 11.24
N VAL A 221 -16.22 -15.20 11.42
CA VAL A 221 -16.69 -14.74 12.73
C VAL A 221 -18.18 -14.97 12.85
N SER A 222 -18.61 -15.66 13.90
CA SER A 222 -20.03 -15.90 14.17
C SER A 222 -20.79 -14.59 14.46
N HIS A 223 -22.12 -14.65 14.49
CA HIS A 223 -22.94 -13.48 14.86
C HIS A 223 -22.69 -12.99 16.32
N THR A 224 -22.12 -13.83 17.19
CA THR A 224 -21.76 -13.48 18.58
C THR A 224 -20.35 -12.91 18.68
N GLY A 225 -19.58 -12.87 17.59
CA GLY A 225 -18.20 -12.40 17.60
C GLY A 225 -17.16 -13.49 17.89
N GLU A 226 -17.55 -14.77 17.86
CA GLU A 226 -16.60 -15.89 18.01
C GLU A 226 -15.85 -16.14 16.70
N LYS A 227 -14.52 -16.25 16.76
CA LYS A 227 -13.70 -16.65 15.62
C LYS A 227 -13.92 -18.14 15.32
N GLU A 228 -14.63 -18.44 14.24
CA GLU A 228 -14.95 -19.81 13.82
C GLU A 228 -13.82 -20.45 13.01
N GLY A 229 -12.97 -19.64 12.37
CA GLY A 229 -11.86 -20.12 11.56
C GLY A 229 -11.16 -18.99 10.81
N GLU A 230 -10.08 -19.33 10.12
CA GLU A 230 -9.33 -18.44 9.24
C GLU A 230 -8.81 -19.21 8.02
N LEU A 231 -8.72 -18.51 6.89
CA LEU A 231 -8.09 -19.03 5.68
C LEU A 231 -6.88 -18.18 5.37
N LEU A 232 -5.69 -18.71 5.65
CA LEU A 232 -4.42 -18.02 5.40
C LEU A 232 -3.94 -18.34 3.99
N PHE A 233 -3.80 -17.30 3.17
CA PHE A 233 -3.38 -17.44 1.77
C PHE A 233 -2.48 -16.32 1.28
N ALA A 234 -2.34 -15.24 2.03
CA ALA A 234 -1.60 -14.06 1.60
C ALA A 234 -0.43 -13.74 2.56
N ARG A 235 0.51 -12.94 2.04
CA ARG A 235 1.72 -12.42 2.70
C ARG A 235 1.77 -10.88 2.67
N ASP A 236 0.78 -10.25 2.05
CA ASP A 236 0.58 -8.81 1.90
C ASP A 236 -0.91 -8.48 2.10
N ASP A 237 -1.30 -7.21 2.09
CA ASP A 237 -2.64 -6.74 2.46
C ASP A 237 -3.78 -7.44 1.70
N VAL A 238 -4.84 -7.89 2.40
CA VAL A 238 -6.06 -8.46 1.81
C VAL A 238 -7.14 -7.38 1.75
N GLU A 239 -7.47 -6.98 0.53
CA GLU A 239 -8.11 -5.70 0.26
C GLU A 239 -9.62 -5.77 0.13
N PHE A 240 -10.13 -6.93 -0.30
CA PHE A 240 -11.55 -7.09 -0.59
C PHE A 240 -12.04 -8.52 -0.35
N LEU A 241 -13.36 -8.58 -0.20
CA LEU A 241 -14.16 -9.79 -0.15
C LEU A 241 -15.54 -9.49 -0.78
N ALA A 242 -16.04 -10.40 -1.60
CA ALA A 242 -17.44 -10.39 -2.05
C ALA A 242 -17.96 -11.82 -2.25
N PHE A 243 -19.27 -11.99 -2.09
CA PHE A 243 -19.96 -13.24 -2.42
C PHE A 243 -20.53 -13.18 -3.83
N SER A 244 -20.68 -14.35 -4.45
CA SER A 244 -21.59 -14.50 -5.59
C SER A 244 -23.03 -14.21 -5.17
N PRO A 245 -23.93 -13.85 -6.10
CA PRO A 245 -25.33 -13.53 -5.76
C PRO A 245 -26.06 -14.65 -5.00
N ASP A 246 -25.71 -15.92 -5.24
CA ASP A 246 -26.28 -17.10 -4.59
C ASP A 246 -25.50 -17.55 -3.33
N HIS A 247 -24.47 -16.81 -2.94
CA HIS A 247 -23.55 -17.11 -1.83
C HIS A 247 -22.86 -18.48 -1.90
N THR A 248 -22.86 -19.16 -3.06
CA THR A 248 -22.16 -20.44 -3.21
C THR A 248 -20.66 -20.26 -3.45
N ARG A 249 -20.24 -19.08 -3.91
CA ARG A 249 -18.84 -18.67 -4.04
C ARG A 249 -18.53 -17.40 -3.26
N ALA A 250 -17.27 -17.28 -2.86
CA ALA A 250 -16.68 -16.03 -2.39
C ALA A 250 -15.43 -15.70 -3.20
N TYR A 251 -15.11 -14.42 -3.29
CA TYR A 251 -13.97 -13.87 -4.01
C TYR A 251 -13.15 -13.00 -3.06
N ALA A 252 -11.88 -13.31 -2.88
CA ALA A 252 -10.98 -12.58 -1.98
C ALA A 252 -9.60 -12.38 -2.62
N GLY A 253 -8.91 -11.29 -2.27
CA GLY A 253 -7.60 -10.99 -2.84
C GLY A 253 -7.09 -9.62 -2.43
N GLY A 254 -5.89 -9.28 -2.90
CA GLY A 254 -5.23 -8.04 -2.54
C GLY A 254 -3.83 -7.87 -3.14
N PHE A 255 -2.87 -7.48 -2.30
CA PHE A 255 -1.57 -6.97 -2.77
C PHE A 255 -0.60 -8.04 -3.27
N ASP A 256 -0.86 -9.30 -2.96
CA ASP A 256 -0.19 -10.44 -3.59
C ASP A 256 -0.55 -10.61 -5.07
N GLY A 257 -1.52 -9.85 -5.59
CA GLY A 257 -1.85 -9.83 -7.02
C GLY A 257 -2.55 -11.09 -7.50
N GLU A 258 -3.15 -11.84 -6.57
CA GLU A 258 -3.91 -13.06 -6.82
C GLU A 258 -5.35 -12.88 -6.35
N LEU A 259 -6.29 -13.39 -7.13
CA LEU A 259 -7.70 -13.50 -6.80
C LEU A 259 -8.01 -14.95 -6.47
N LEU A 260 -8.52 -15.18 -5.27
CA LEU A 260 -9.00 -16.48 -4.83
C LEU A 260 -10.50 -16.59 -5.09
N ILE A 261 -10.89 -17.70 -5.67
CA ILE A 261 -12.29 -18.12 -5.82
C ILE A 261 -12.50 -19.26 -4.84
N LEU A 262 -13.43 -19.07 -3.91
CA LEU A 262 -13.68 -19.99 -2.81
C LEU A 262 -15.05 -20.65 -2.97
N ASP A 263 -15.10 -21.97 -2.82
CA ASP A 263 -16.33 -22.73 -2.62
C ASP A 263 -16.85 -22.45 -1.20
N ASN A 264 -18.03 -21.84 -1.12
CA ASN A 264 -18.77 -21.54 0.10
C ASN A 264 -20.04 -22.42 0.24
N THR A 265 -20.16 -23.52 -0.51
CA THR A 265 -21.33 -24.41 -0.41
C THR A 265 -21.44 -25.09 0.95
N ARG A 266 -20.30 -25.28 1.63
CA ARG A 266 -20.15 -25.84 2.98
C ARG A 266 -19.72 -24.77 3.98
N ARG A 267 -19.97 -25.02 5.28
CA ARG A 267 -19.59 -24.09 6.35
C ARG A 267 -18.07 -23.92 6.45
N GLU A 268 -17.28 -24.92 6.10
CA GLU A 268 -15.83 -24.75 5.96
C GLU A 268 -15.53 -24.42 4.48
N PRO A 269 -15.17 -23.17 4.15
CA PRO A 269 -14.88 -22.78 2.77
C PRO A 269 -13.56 -23.40 2.28
N ARG A 270 -13.44 -23.54 0.96
CA ARG A 270 -12.23 -24.08 0.32
C ARG A 270 -11.85 -23.25 -0.88
N ILE A 271 -10.55 -23.08 -1.10
CA ILE A 271 -10.06 -22.45 -2.33
C ILE A 271 -10.37 -23.41 -3.49
N GLU A 272 -11.21 -22.98 -4.43
CA GLU A 272 -11.55 -23.72 -5.65
C GLU A 272 -10.53 -23.43 -6.74
N ARG A 273 -10.14 -22.16 -6.89
CA ARG A 273 -9.26 -21.68 -7.97
C ARG A 273 -8.52 -20.43 -7.55
N ILE A 274 -7.30 -20.25 -8.06
CA ILE A 274 -6.52 -19.02 -7.95
C ILE A 274 -6.33 -18.44 -9.36
N VAL A 275 -6.64 -17.15 -9.52
CA VAL A 275 -6.33 -16.35 -10.71
C VAL A 275 -5.13 -15.47 -10.40
N SER A 276 -4.08 -15.55 -11.23
CA SER A 276 -2.82 -14.82 -11.04
C SER A 276 -2.47 -13.97 -12.26
N ASP A 277 -1.35 -13.24 -12.14
CA ASP A 277 -0.73 -12.46 -13.22
C ASP A 277 -1.61 -11.31 -13.75
N PHE A 278 -2.41 -10.75 -12.84
CA PHE A 278 -3.03 -9.44 -13.02
C PHE A 278 -1.96 -8.38 -13.34
N PRO A 279 -2.32 -7.33 -14.10
CA PRO A 279 -1.34 -6.33 -14.53
C PRO A 279 -0.70 -5.64 -13.31
N HIS A 280 -1.41 -5.57 -12.18
CA HIS A 280 -0.95 -4.95 -10.95
C HIS A 280 -1.56 -5.63 -9.71
N GLN A 281 -1.08 -5.24 -8.52
CA GLN A 281 -1.73 -5.52 -7.22
C GLN A 281 -3.21 -5.14 -7.24
N LEU A 282 -4.05 -5.92 -6.56
CA LEU A 282 -5.50 -5.75 -6.53
C LEU A 282 -5.91 -4.84 -5.36
N GLY A 283 -6.91 -3.97 -5.55
CA GLY A 283 -7.30 -2.97 -4.54
C GLY A 283 -8.80 -2.89 -4.24
N ASP A 284 -9.67 -3.42 -5.11
CA ASP A 284 -11.11 -3.55 -4.84
C ASP A 284 -11.75 -4.61 -5.74
N LEU A 285 -12.94 -5.06 -5.36
CA LEU A 285 -13.74 -6.01 -6.13
C LEU A 285 -15.24 -5.81 -5.90
N THR A 286 -16.01 -5.95 -6.97
CA THR A 286 -17.48 -6.00 -6.93
C THR A 286 -18.00 -7.09 -7.87
N VAL A 287 -19.18 -7.62 -7.60
CA VAL A 287 -19.80 -8.73 -8.34
C VAL A 287 -21.14 -8.25 -8.89
N GLY A 288 -21.37 -8.47 -10.18
CA GLY A 288 -22.63 -8.17 -10.86
C GLY A 288 -23.71 -9.23 -10.58
N PRO A 289 -24.99 -8.93 -10.86
CA PRO A 289 -26.12 -9.83 -10.61
C PRO A 289 -26.09 -11.08 -11.50
N GLY A 290 -25.41 -11.04 -12.66
CA GLY A 290 -25.18 -12.18 -13.52
C GLY A 290 -24.01 -13.07 -13.07
N GLY A 291 -23.27 -12.66 -12.04
CA GLY A 291 -22.07 -13.33 -11.57
C GLY A 291 -20.78 -12.82 -12.21
N GLU A 292 -20.83 -11.71 -12.93
CA GLU A 292 -19.66 -10.99 -13.44
C GLU A 292 -18.78 -10.54 -12.28
N VAL A 293 -17.47 -10.71 -12.40
CA VAL A 293 -16.51 -10.33 -11.34
C VAL A 293 -15.64 -9.20 -11.86
N TYR A 294 -15.76 -8.02 -11.26
CA TYR A 294 -14.96 -6.85 -11.61
C TYR A 294 -13.87 -6.63 -10.58
N VAL A 295 -12.62 -6.73 -11.00
CA VAL A 295 -11.43 -6.57 -10.16
C VAL A 295 -10.75 -5.25 -10.50
N LEU A 296 -10.58 -4.37 -9.51
CA LEU A 296 -9.81 -3.13 -9.64
C LEU A 296 -8.35 -3.38 -9.24
N CYS A 297 -7.45 -3.14 -10.17
CA CYS A 297 -6.02 -3.09 -9.95
C CYS A 297 -5.60 -1.70 -9.43
N GLN A 298 -4.56 -1.61 -8.59
CA GLN A 298 -4.09 -0.34 -8.01
C GLN A 298 -3.53 0.67 -9.02
N ASP A 299 -3.28 0.23 -10.25
CA ASP A 299 -2.90 1.09 -11.36
C ASP A 299 -4.12 1.74 -12.06
N GLY A 300 -5.35 1.43 -11.64
CA GLY A 300 -6.60 1.93 -12.20
C GLY A 300 -7.22 1.03 -13.27
N THR A 301 -6.58 -0.09 -13.62
CA THR A 301 -7.15 -1.08 -14.55
C THR A 301 -8.31 -1.80 -13.88
N ILE A 302 -9.45 -1.88 -14.55
CA ILE A 302 -10.56 -2.74 -14.16
C ILE A 302 -10.53 -3.95 -15.09
N VAL A 303 -10.48 -5.14 -14.51
CA VAL A 303 -10.51 -6.42 -15.20
C VAL A 303 -11.85 -7.09 -14.91
N GLU A 304 -12.55 -7.51 -15.94
CA GLU A 304 -13.78 -8.28 -15.82
C GLU A 304 -13.49 -9.76 -16.10
N LEU A 305 -13.98 -10.60 -15.20
CA LEU A 305 -13.96 -12.05 -15.28
C LEU A 305 -15.40 -12.60 -15.24
N ASP A 306 -15.58 -13.81 -15.72
CA ASP A 306 -16.79 -14.56 -15.41
C ASP A 306 -16.74 -15.14 -13.98
N ALA A 307 -17.82 -15.79 -13.55
CA ALA A 307 -17.92 -16.39 -12.22
C ALA A 307 -16.90 -17.52 -11.97
N ALA A 308 -16.34 -18.13 -13.02
CA ALA A 308 -15.27 -19.14 -12.91
C ALA A 308 -13.88 -18.48 -12.87
N GLY A 309 -13.79 -17.16 -13.06
CA GLY A 309 -12.55 -16.40 -13.07
C GLY A 309 -11.92 -16.29 -14.44
N ASP A 310 -12.55 -16.76 -15.51
CA ASP A 310 -11.98 -16.68 -16.85
C ASP A 310 -12.04 -15.23 -17.36
N PHE A 311 -10.97 -14.75 -18.00
CA PHE A 311 -10.86 -13.37 -18.48
C PHE A 311 -11.93 -13.05 -19.54
N VAL A 312 -12.65 -11.94 -19.35
CA VAL A 312 -13.61 -11.42 -20.32
C VAL A 312 -13.04 -10.20 -21.05
N ARG A 313 -12.65 -9.15 -20.30
CA ARG A 313 -12.13 -7.88 -20.84
C ARG A 313 -11.44 -7.03 -19.77
N ASP A 314 -10.81 -5.93 -20.20
CA ASP A 314 -10.26 -4.90 -19.31
C ASP A 314 -10.47 -3.48 -19.86
N THR A 315 -10.34 -2.47 -18.98
CA THR A 315 -10.42 -1.05 -19.37
C THR A 315 -9.17 -0.53 -20.10
N GLY A 316 -8.10 -1.32 -20.16
CA GLY A 316 -6.85 -0.95 -20.82
C GLY A 316 -6.22 0.32 -20.28
N HIS A 317 -6.35 0.56 -18.97
CA HIS A 317 -5.89 1.80 -18.34
C HIS A 317 -4.42 2.07 -18.65
N ARG A 318 -4.11 3.33 -18.93
CA ARG A 318 -2.74 3.77 -19.21
C ARG A 318 -2.10 4.17 -17.89
N ARG A 319 -1.11 3.40 -17.46
CA ARG A 319 -0.42 3.56 -16.17
C ARG A 319 1.00 4.04 -16.33
N GLN A 320 1.58 4.59 -15.25
CA GLN A 320 3.01 4.85 -15.12
C GLN A 320 3.35 5.28 -13.68
N ALA A 321 3.42 4.40 -12.71
CA ALA A 321 3.98 4.74 -11.41
C ALA A 321 5.51 4.94 -11.48
N VAL A 322 6.06 5.79 -10.60
CA VAL A 322 7.51 5.88 -10.32
C VAL A 322 7.78 5.22 -8.98
N TRP A 323 8.25 3.98 -9.00
CA TRP A 323 8.43 3.15 -7.80
C TRP A 323 9.72 3.45 -7.04
N ASP A 324 10.75 3.85 -7.75
CA ASP A 324 12.07 4.13 -7.20
C ASP A 324 12.83 5.10 -8.08
N VAL A 325 13.75 5.84 -7.48
CA VAL A 325 14.67 6.75 -8.20
C VAL A 325 16.03 6.64 -7.54
N GLN A 326 17.03 6.19 -8.29
CA GLN A 326 18.40 6.08 -7.81
C GLN A 326 19.37 6.86 -8.70
N PRO A 327 20.30 7.64 -8.12
CA PRO A 327 21.36 8.28 -8.88
C PRO A 327 22.35 7.26 -9.44
N SER A 328 22.95 7.57 -10.59
CA SER A 328 24.06 6.78 -11.13
C SER A 328 25.30 6.91 -10.26
N ARG A 329 26.14 5.87 -10.23
CA ARG A 329 27.40 5.85 -9.48
C ARG A 329 28.43 6.82 -10.05
N GLU A 330 28.41 7.03 -11.36
CA GLU A 330 29.39 7.85 -12.09
C GLU A 330 28.99 9.32 -12.15
N ASP A 331 27.69 9.58 -12.23
CA ASP A 331 27.16 10.92 -12.28
C ASP A 331 25.80 10.99 -11.58
N PRO A 332 25.72 11.57 -10.37
CA PRO A 332 24.50 11.60 -9.57
C PRO A 332 23.40 12.48 -10.18
N ARG A 333 23.69 13.24 -11.25
CA ARG A 333 22.67 13.94 -12.04
C ARG A 333 21.98 13.06 -13.06
N THR A 334 22.48 11.85 -13.30
CA THR A 334 21.76 10.83 -14.08
C THR A 334 21.01 9.94 -13.10
N LEU A 335 19.71 9.76 -13.34
CA LEU A 335 18.79 9.05 -12.45
C LEU A 335 18.18 7.85 -13.18
N TYR A 336 18.20 6.70 -12.52
CA TYR A 336 17.44 5.51 -12.91
C TYR A 336 16.10 5.53 -12.18
N CYS A 337 15.01 5.73 -12.93
CA CYS A 337 13.65 5.70 -12.40
C CYS A 337 13.03 4.33 -12.68
N ALA A 338 12.72 3.56 -11.64
CA ALA A 338 11.95 2.33 -11.75
C ALA A 338 10.47 2.68 -11.98
N THR A 339 9.85 2.09 -13.00
CA THR A 339 8.49 2.45 -13.44
C THR A 339 7.63 1.24 -13.80
N ASP A 340 6.34 1.46 -14.03
CA ASP A 340 5.41 0.41 -14.48
C ASP A 340 5.80 -0.28 -15.79
N SER A 341 6.56 0.41 -16.64
CA SER A 341 6.93 -0.09 -17.96
C SER A 341 8.36 -0.66 -18.00
N GLY A 342 9.21 -0.33 -17.02
CA GLY A 342 10.63 -0.65 -17.06
C GLY A 342 11.47 0.41 -16.33
N VAL A 343 12.55 0.88 -16.95
CA VAL A 343 13.46 1.89 -16.39
C VAL A 343 13.49 3.13 -17.26
N THR A 344 13.14 4.28 -16.69
CA THR A 344 13.29 5.59 -17.34
C THR A 344 14.61 6.21 -16.91
N ILE A 345 15.39 6.69 -17.88
CA ILE A 345 16.61 7.45 -17.62
C ILE A 345 16.27 8.93 -17.64
N ALA A 346 16.50 9.60 -16.52
CA ALA A 346 16.30 11.03 -16.39
C ALA A 346 17.61 11.73 -16.04
N ARG A 347 17.79 12.94 -16.57
CA ARG A 347 18.96 13.79 -16.32
C ARG A 347 18.52 15.07 -15.63
N VAL A 348 19.29 15.46 -14.62
CA VAL A 348 19.20 16.79 -14.01
C VAL A 348 20.19 17.71 -14.69
N SER A 349 19.67 18.81 -15.21
CA SER A 349 20.43 19.92 -15.78
C SER A 349 20.03 21.23 -15.13
N ASP A 350 20.92 22.20 -15.03
CA ASP A 350 20.55 23.52 -14.53
C ASP A 350 19.86 24.35 -15.62
N SER A 351 18.96 25.22 -15.18
CA SER A 351 18.30 26.21 -16.02
C SER A 351 18.25 27.56 -15.30
N ALA A 352 17.86 28.63 -16.01
CA ALA A 352 17.70 29.95 -15.40
C ALA A 352 16.67 29.98 -14.24
N ALA A 353 15.81 28.96 -14.11
CA ALA A 353 14.81 28.82 -13.05
C ALA A 353 15.18 27.74 -12.01
N GLY A 354 16.42 27.25 -12.02
CA GLY A 354 16.90 26.16 -11.16
C GLY A 354 16.98 24.81 -11.88
N PRO A 355 17.16 23.70 -11.13
CA PRO A 355 17.32 22.37 -11.71
C PRO A 355 16.09 21.94 -12.51
N MET A 356 16.36 21.32 -13.65
CA MET A 356 15.37 20.80 -14.59
C MET A 356 15.62 19.32 -14.82
N LEU A 357 14.55 18.53 -14.75
CA LEU A 357 14.55 17.14 -15.12
C LEU A 357 14.26 16.99 -16.62
N ARG A 358 15.09 16.22 -17.32
CA ARG A 358 14.88 15.82 -18.71
C ARG A 358 14.87 14.30 -18.81
N VAL A 359 13.81 13.73 -19.37
CA VAL A 359 13.81 12.30 -19.74
C VAL A 359 14.69 12.13 -20.97
N GLU A 360 15.71 11.27 -20.87
CA GLU A 360 16.64 10.97 -21.95
C GLU A 360 16.25 9.69 -22.69
N ALA A 361 15.74 8.70 -21.96
CA ALA A 361 15.32 7.42 -22.52
C ALA A 361 14.26 6.72 -21.65
N GLU A 362 13.47 5.85 -22.28
CA GLU A 362 12.55 4.94 -21.62
C GLU A 362 12.84 3.51 -22.10
N HIS A 363 13.29 2.64 -21.20
CA HIS A 363 13.61 1.25 -21.51
C HIS A 363 12.52 0.35 -20.98
N ILE A 364 11.76 -0.26 -21.89
CA ILE A 364 10.65 -1.15 -21.55
C ILE A 364 11.19 -2.56 -21.33
N THR A 365 10.83 -3.19 -20.21
CA THR A 365 11.32 -4.53 -19.84
C THR A 365 10.35 -5.64 -20.21
N GLY A 366 9.03 -5.41 -20.08
CA GLY A 366 7.99 -6.41 -20.36
C GLY A 366 7.87 -7.53 -19.32
N TRP A 367 8.42 -7.34 -18.11
CA TRP A 367 8.37 -8.32 -17.00
C TRP A 367 7.55 -7.79 -15.81
N GLY A 368 6.38 -7.21 -16.11
CA GLY A 368 5.60 -6.45 -15.12
C GLY A 368 6.29 -5.13 -14.78
N PHE A 369 5.84 -4.47 -13.70
CA PHE A 369 6.45 -3.22 -13.27
C PHE A 369 7.83 -3.43 -12.63
N THR A 370 8.77 -2.53 -12.89
CA THR A 370 10.05 -2.49 -12.19
C THR A 370 9.83 -1.84 -10.83
N ARG A 371 10.05 -2.59 -9.75
CA ARG A 371 9.76 -2.15 -8.38
C ARG A 371 10.90 -1.36 -7.75
N ARG A 372 12.14 -1.82 -7.96
CA ARG A 372 13.37 -1.21 -7.43
C ARG A 372 14.50 -1.34 -8.43
N VAL A 373 15.43 -0.40 -8.36
CA VAL A 373 16.70 -0.44 -9.09
C VAL A 373 17.82 -0.14 -8.12
N ALA A 374 19.00 -0.67 -8.38
CA ALA A 374 20.23 -0.34 -7.67
C ALA A 374 21.31 -0.04 -8.70
N PRO A 375 22.01 1.10 -8.59
CA PRO A 375 22.98 1.51 -9.59
C PRO A 375 24.25 0.65 -9.49
N VAL A 376 24.81 0.35 -10.65
CA VAL A 376 26.08 -0.35 -10.85
C VAL A 376 26.84 0.40 -11.95
N ASP A 377 28.13 0.10 -12.12
CA ASP A 377 28.89 0.75 -13.18
C ASP A 377 28.23 0.50 -14.55
N SER A 378 28.09 1.58 -15.31
CA SER A 378 27.45 1.67 -16.62
C SER A 378 25.96 1.31 -16.67
N GLY A 379 25.25 1.20 -15.55
CA GLY A 379 23.83 0.87 -15.58
C GLY A 379 23.18 0.58 -14.22
N CYS A 380 22.25 -0.36 -14.20
CA CYS A 380 21.52 -0.74 -12.99
C CYS A 380 21.21 -2.23 -12.93
N VAL A 381 21.08 -2.76 -11.71
CA VAL A 381 20.36 -4.01 -11.43
C VAL A 381 18.93 -3.63 -11.04
N GLY A 382 17.94 -4.27 -11.64
CA GLY A 382 16.53 -4.04 -11.32
C GLY A 382 15.80 -5.31 -10.94
N ILE A 383 14.74 -5.14 -10.16
CA ILE A 383 13.79 -6.22 -9.84
C ILE A 383 12.38 -5.83 -10.26
N THR A 384 11.62 -6.83 -10.66
CA THR A 384 10.31 -6.65 -11.27
C THR A 384 9.25 -7.45 -10.55
N ARG A 385 7.99 -7.06 -10.79
CA ARG A 385 6.82 -7.76 -10.26
C ARG A 385 6.75 -9.22 -10.71
N ASP A 386 7.16 -9.52 -11.95
CA ASP A 386 7.10 -10.88 -12.50
C ASP A 386 8.29 -11.76 -12.08
N ARG A 387 8.86 -11.44 -10.92
CA ARG A 387 9.96 -12.17 -10.27
C ARG A 387 11.24 -12.21 -11.09
N VAL A 388 11.44 -11.25 -11.99
CA VAL A 388 12.67 -11.13 -12.78
C VAL A 388 13.62 -10.14 -12.10
N VAL A 389 14.85 -10.59 -11.88
CA VAL A 389 16.03 -9.73 -11.64
C VAL A 389 16.75 -9.53 -12.96
N PHE A 390 17.20 -8.32 -13.26
CA PHE A 390 17.94 -8.04 -14.48
C PHE A 390 19.12 -7.10 -14.22
N ARG A 391 20.14 -7.19 -15.06
CA ARG A 391 21.18 -6.16 -15.22
C ARG A 391 21.04 -5.55 -16.60
N ALA A 392 20.93 -4.23 -16.66
CA ALA A 392 20.92 -3.49 -17.89
C ALA A 392 21.93 -2.34 -17.85
N ASP A 393 22.47 -2.01 -19.01
CA ASP A 393 23.25 -0.80 -19.21
C ASP A 393 22.36 0.43 -19.26
N ARG A 394 22.97 1.62 -19.16
CA ARG A 394 22.26 2.91 -19.30
C ARG A 394 21.48 3.05 -20.60
N ASP A 395 21.92 2.41 -21.69
CA ASP A 395 21.22 2.45 -22.98
C ASP A 395 20.04 1.46 -23.07
N GLY A 396 19.78 0.71 -22.01
CA GLY A 396 18.73 -0.30 -21.92
C GLY A 396 19.13 -1.69 -22.38
N THR A 397 20.39 -1.89 -22.81
CA THR A 397 20.88 -3.22 -23.19
C THR A 397 20.88 -4.13 -21.97
N VAL A 398 19.99 -5.13 -21.98
CA VAL A 398 19.96 -6.17 -20.94
C VAL A 398 21.19 -7.07 -21.10
N ARG A 399 22.04 -7.09 -20.09
CA ARG A 399 23.24 -7.95 -20.03
C ARG A 399 22.88 -9.36 -19.61
N TRP A 400 22.01 -9.49 -18.62
CA TRP A 400 21.42 -10.75 -18.17
C TRP A 400 20.10 -10.50 -17.45
N HIS A 401 19.27 -11.53 -17.38
CA HIS A 401 18.08 -11.55 -16.53
C HIS A 401 17.85 -12.97 -16.00
N LEU A 402 17.23 -13.07 -14.83
CA LEU A 402 16.95 -14.33 -14.14
C LEU A 402 15.58 -14.26 -13.46
N ARG A 403 14.75 -15.28 -13.68
CA ARG A 403 13.51 -15.45 -12.91
C ARG A 403 13.79 -16.18 -11.60
N LEU A 404 13.31 -15.62 -10.51
CA LEU A 404 13.32 -16.20 -9.18
C LEU A 404 11.94 -16.81 -8.87
N PRO A 405 11.85 -17.81 -7.95
CA PRO A 405 10.59 -18.48 -7.65
C PRO A 405 9.59 -17.56 -6.93
N ASP A 406 10.09 -16.66 -6.09
CA ASP A 406 9.32 -15.86 -5.15
C ASP A 406 9.21 -14.39 -5.56
N LEU A 407 8.19 -13.70 -5.03
CA LEU A 407 8.00 -12.26 -5.20
C LEU A 407 9.19 -11.48 -4.62
N LEU A 408 9.63 -10.45 -5.34
CA LEU A 408 10.82 -9.67 -5.04
C LEU A 408 10.46 -8.31 -4.44
N HIS A 409 11.14 -7.93 -3.36
CA HIS A 409 10.78 -6.75 -2.57
C HIS A 409 11.77 -5.60 -2.72
N THR A 410 13.07 -5.90 -2.65
CA THR A 410 14.14 -4.93 -2.84
C THR A 410 15.40 -5.55 -3.44
N VAL A 411 16.30 -4.69 -3.92
CA VAL A 411 17.65 -5.06 -4.34
C VAL A 411 18.65 -4.04 -3.82
N ALA A 412 19.77 -4.52 -3.30
CA ALA A 412 20.93 -3.70 -2.93
C ALA A 412 22.17 -4.19 -3.68
N VAL A 413 23.10 -3.28 -3.96
CA VAL A 413 24.38 -3.59 -4.61
C VAL A 413 25.52 -3.38 -3.62
N SER A 414 26.51 -4.26 -3.64
CA SER A 414 27.68 -4.15 -2.77
C SER A 414 28.49 -2.88 -3.06
N PRO A 415 29.28 -2.37 -2.08
CA PRO A 415 30.09 -1.18 -2.29
C PRO A 415 31.05 -1.28 -3.48
N ASP A 416 31.59 -2.47 -3.75
CA ASP A 416 32.46 -2.75 -4.91
C ASP A 416 31.69 -2.99 -6.22
N GLY A 417 30.36 -3.04 -6.19
CA GLY A 417 29.50 -3.24 -7.36
C GLY A 417 29.46 -4.67 -7.90
N THR A 418 30.13 -5.64 -7.27
CA THR A 418 30.29 -7.01 -7.80
C THR A 418 29.19 -7.98 -7.34
N ARG A 419 28.35 -7.58 -6.38
CA ARG A 419 27.27 -8.39 -5.81
C ARG A 419 25.96 -7.62 -5.78
N ALA A 420 24.87 -8.33 -6.01
CA ALA A 420 23.52 -7.85 -5.79
C ALA A 420 22.79 -8.75 -4.79
N LEU A 421 22.18 -8.16 -3.77
CA LEU A 421 21.40 -8.85 -2.75
C LEU A 421 19.93 -8.53 -2.95
N VAL A 422 19.16 -9.56 -3.29
CA VAL A 422 17.74 -9.46 -3.64
C VAL A 422 16.90 -10.04 -2.52
N ALA A 423 15.97 -9.26 -2.00
CA ALA A 423 15.00 -9.67 -0.98
C ALA A 423 13.75 -10.29 -1.61
N SER A 424 13.22 -11.37 -1.05
CA SER A 424 12.03 -12.07 -1.56
C SER A 424 11.21 -12.75 -0.46
N ASN A 425 10.02 -13.24 -0.84
CA ASN A 425 9.19 -14.06 0.06
C ASN A 425 9.88 -15.36 0.51
N GLY A 426 10.83 -15.89 -0.26
CA GLY A 426 11.60 -17.11 0.07
C GLY A 426 12.88 -16.87 0.87
N GLY A 427 13.16 -15.62 1.27
CA GLY A 427 14.44 -15.20 1.83
C GLY A 427 15.19 -14.25 0.89
N ALA A 428 16.51 -14.14 1.03
CA ALA A 428 17.34 -13.32 0.17
C ALA A 428 18.24 -14.15 -0.76
N VAL A 429 18.48 -13.66 -1.97
CA VAL A 429 19.37 -14.27 -2.96
C VAL A 429 20.51 -13.30 -3.26
N GLU A 430 21.74 -13.76 -3.09
CA GLU A 430 22.94 -13.02 -3.49
C GLU A 430 23.39 -13.47 -4.89
N LEU A 431 23.60 -12.51 -5.79
CA LEU A 431 23.92 -12.71 -7.20
C LEU A 431 25.24 -12.02 -7.56
N ASP A 432 25.97 -12.58 -8.52
CA ASP A 432 27.08 -11.90 -9.18
C ASP A 432 26.53 -10.87 -10.19
N THR A 433 26.97 -9.63 -10.12
CA THR A 433 26.43 -8.57 -11.00
C THR A 433 26.91 -8.67 -12.45
N ALA A 434 27.98 -9.43 -12.71
CA ALA A 434 28.56 -9.57 -14.04
C ALA A 434 27.76 -10.55 -14.92
N ASP A 435 27.32 -11.67 -14.37
CA ASP A 435 26.68 -12.77 -15.12
C ASP A 435 25.34 -13.25 -14.53
N GLY A 436 24.90 -12.71 -13.39
CA GLY A 436 23.66 -13.09 -12.74
C GLY A 436 23.72 -14.44 -12.01
N ARG A 437 24.92 -15.04 -11.87
CA ARG A 437 25.10 -16.32 -11.19
C ARG A 437 24.71 -16.20 -9.72
N ARG A 438 23.90 -17.15 -9.25
CA ARG A 438 23.54 -17.27 -7.82
C ARG A 438 24.78 -17.66 -7.01
N LEU A 439 25.07 -16.86 -5.98
CA LEU A 439 26.20 -17.03 -5.08
C LEU A 439 25.77 -17.64 -3.75
N ALA A 440 24.63 -17.17 -3.22
CA ALA A 440 24.08 -17.68 -1.97
C ALA A 440 22.56 -17.54 -1.94
N HIS A 441 21.93 -18.41 -1.14
CA HIS A 441 20.56 -18.25 -0.66
C HIS A 441 20.63 -18.06 0.85
N LEU A 442 20.09 -16.95 1.35
CA LEU A 442 20.25 -16.50 2.72
C LEU A 442 18.87 -16.35 3.36
N GLY A 443 18.73 -16.84 4.58
CA GLY A 443 17.46 -16.81 5.30
C GLY A 443 17.64 -16.38 6.74
N VAL A 444 16.55 -15.90 7.33
CA VAL A 444 16.43 -15.62 8.75
C VAL A 444 15.18 -16.34 9.22
N ASP A 445 15.38 -17.47 9.91
CA ASP A 445 14.31 -18.29 10.51
C ASP A 445 13.19 -18.72 9.54
N GLY A 446 13.49 -18.83 8.24
CA GLY A 446 12.50 -19.16 7.21
C GLY A 446 11.48 -18.05 6.92
N LEU A 447 11.71 -16.84 7.41
CA LEU A 447 10.81 -15.70 7.24
C LEU A 447 11.06 -14.95 5.92
N PRO A 448 10.02 -14.33 5.33
CA PRO A 448 10.18 -13.44 4.18
C PRO A 448 11.15 -12.30 4.48
N VAL A 449 12.09 -12.04 3.57
CA VAL A 449 13.01 -10.89 3.67
C VAL A 449 12.45 -9.76 2.79
N TRP A 450 12.20 -8.60 3.39
CA TRP A 450 11.57 -7.46 2.72
C TRP A 450 12.55 -6.35 2.39
N ALA A 451 13.56 -6.15 3.23
CA ALA A 451 14.60 -5.15 3.01
C ALA A 451 16.00 -5.77 3.16
N THR A 452 16.94 -5.28 2.36
CA THR A 452 18.34 -5.71 2.36
C THR A 452 19.26 -4.52 2.14
N ALA A 453 20.48 -4.59 2.69
CA ALA A 453 21.53 -3.61 2.45
C ALA A 453 22.92 -4.27 2.52
N TYR A 454 23.95 -3.60 2.04
CA TYR A 454 25.35 -3.96 2.31
C TYR A 454 25.98 -2.93 3.24
N LEU A 455 26.75 -3.42 4.21
CA LEU A 455 27.62 -2.61 5.05
C LEU A 455 28.92 -2.28 4.30
N PRO A 456 29.67 -1.24 4.72
CA PRO A 456 30.90 -0.82 4.02
C PRO A 456 32.00 -1.89 4.01
N ASP A 457 32.00 -2.79 4.99
CA ASP A 457 32.92 -3.92 5.10
C ASP A 457 32.50 -5.16 4.28
N GLY A 458 31.39 -5.07 3.54
CA GLY A 458 30.83 -6.18 2.77
C GLY A 458 29.88 -7.09 3.56
N GLY A 459 29.61 -6.78 4.83
CA GLY A 459 28.57 -7.47 5.60
C GLY A 459 27.19 -7.30 4.96
N ARG A 460 26.36 -8.33 5.04
CA ARG A 460 25.02 -8.33 4.42
C ARG A 460 23.96 -8.13 5.48
N VAL A 461 23.07 -7.18 5.26
CA VAL A 461 21.92 -6.90 6.14
C VAL A 461 20.68 -7.53 5.51
N LEU A 462 20.00 -8.38 6.27
CA LEU A 462 18.70 -8.94 5.93
C LEU A 462 17.68 -8.45 6.94
N ILE A 463 16.52 -7.96 6.48
CA ILE A 463 15.44 -7.53 7.35
C ILE A 463 14.16 -8.27 6.96
N THR A 464 13.63 -9.06 7.89
CA THR A 464 12.42 -9.85 7.70
C THR A 464 11.16 -9.00 7.76
N ARG A 465 10.04 -9.53 7.26
CA ARG A 465 8.73 -8.84 7.29
C ARG A 465 8.34 -8.39 8.70
N ASN A 466 8.56 -9.22 9.72
CA ASN A 466 8.24 -8.90 11.11
C ASN A 466 9.31 -8.04 11.83
N GLY A 467 10.32 -7.55 11.11
CA GLY A 467 11.26 -6.56 11.65
C GLY A 467 12.61 -7.10 12.15
N VAL A 468 12.85 -8.41 12.17
CA VAL A 468 14.16 -8.97 12.54
C VAL A 468 15.24 -8.48 11.57
N ILE A 469 16.26 -7.82 12.11
CA ILE A 469 17.48 -7.45 11.41
C ILE A 469 18.55 -8.49 11.72
N ALA A 470 19.08 -9.14 10.68
CA ALA A 470 20.24 -10.02 10.75
C ALA A 470 21.39 -9.45 9.92
N VAL A 471 22.55 -9.29 10.55
CA VAL A 471 23.79 -8.88 9.88
C VAL A 471 24.70 -10.09 9.79
N LEU A 472 25.04 -10.46 8.57
CA LEU A 472 25.94 -11.56 8.25
C LEU A 472 27.36 -11.05 8.03
N GLU A 473 28.35 -11.90 8.31
CA GLU A 473 29.76 -11.64 8.00
C GLU A 473 29.97 -11.39 6.50
N PRO A 474 31.06 -10.73 6.08
CA PRO A 474 31.44 -10.67 4.68
C PRO A 474 31.79 -12.08 4.14
N GLY A 475 31.20 -12.49 3.02
CA GLY A 475 31.50 -13.77 2.35
C GLY A 475 31.00 -15.05 3.02
N ASP A 476 30.57 -15.01 4.29
CA ASP A 476 30.05 -16.14 5.07
C ASP A 476 28.63 -15.88 5.63
N ALA A 477 27.73 -16.85 5.55
CA ALA A 477 26.35 -16.74 6.03
C ALA A 477 26.21 -16.69 7.57
N ARG A 478 27.32 -16.69 8.33
CA ARG A 478 27.31 -16.55 9.79
C ARG A 478 26.74 -15.20 10.22
N VAL A 479 25.71 -15.24 11.08
CA VAL A 479 25.15 -14.04 11.73
C VAL A 479 26.14 -13.51 12.76
N ARG A 480 26.57 -12.25 12.62
CA ARG A 480 27.43 -11.56 13.60
C ARG A 480 26.65 -10.62 14.52
N TRP A 481 25.51 -10.13 14.06
CA TRP A 481 24.63 -9.29 14.87
C TRP A 481 23.17 -9.53 14.49
N ARG A 482 22.31 -9.49 15.49
CA ARG A 482 20.86 -9.65 15.34
C ARG A 482 20.17 -8.64 16.24
N PHE A 483 19.11 -8.03 15.73
CA PHE A 483 18.30 -7.07 16.46
C PHE A 483 16.85 -7.19 16.01
N ASP A 484 15.93 -7.22 16.97
CA ASP A 484 14.51 -7.15 16.67
C ASP A 484 14.03 -5.71 16.82
N GLN A 485 13.35 -5.21 15.80
CA GLN A 485 12.75 -3.88 15.83
C GLN A 485 11.22 -3.93 15.97
N ASP A 486 10.63 -5.13 16.00
CA ASP A 486 9.19 -5.41 16.16
C ASP A 486 8.28 -4.64 15.19
N GLU A 487 8.82 -4.19 14.05
CA GLU A 487 8.14 -3.28 13.13
C GLU A 487 8.45 -3.64 11.67
N TYR A 488 7.41 -3.66 10.85
CA TYR A 488 7.48 -4.00 9.44
C TYR A 488 8.39 -3.06 8.61
N PRO A 489 9.37 -3.57 7.84
CA PRO A 489 10.25 -2.74 7.02
C PRO A 489 9.75 -2.57 5.57
N LYS A 490 9.94 -1.37 5.01
CA LYS A 490 9.73 -1.08 3.58
C LYS A 490 11.03 -0.97 2.78
N ARG A 491 12.05 -0.31 3.33
CA ARG A 491 13.37 -0.13 2.69
C ARG A 491 14.48 -0.02 3.72
N ALA A 492 15.69 -0.36 3.32
CA ALA A 492 16.89 -0.12 4.10
C ALA A 492 18.04 0.31 3.21
N TRP A 493 18.92 1.15 3.75
CA TRP A 493 20.17 1.55 3.09
C TRP A 493 21.22 1.91 4.15
N VAL A 494 22.47 2.01 3.71
CA VAL A 494 23.57 2.42 4.57
C VAL A 494 24.10 3.76 4.09
N GLN A 495 24.29 4.69 5.02
CA GLN A 495 24.85 6.00 4.76
C GLN A 495 25.65 6.45 5.99
N ASP A 496 26.84 7.01 5.78
CA ASP A 496 27.72 7.53 6.85
C ASP A 496 27.97 6.54 8.00
N GLY A 497 28.10 5.24 7.66
CA GLY A 497 28.34 4.16 8.62
C GLY A 497 27.12 3.73 9.45
N ARG A 498 25.95 4.31 9.19
CA ARG A 498 24.67 3.98 9.83
C ARG A 498 23.76 3.18 8.90
N LEU A 499 22.99 2.27 9.47
CA LEU A 499 21.90 1.59 8.77
C LEU A 499 20.62 2.41 8.97
N TYR A 500 19.94 2.75 7.88
CA TYR A 500 18.64 3.40 7.92
C TYR A 500 17.57 2.42 7.48
N VAL A 501 16.44 2.43 8.19
CA VAL A 501 15.28 1.57 7.90
C VAL A 501 14.02 2.42 7.94
N VAL A 502 13.27 2.43 6.85
CA VAL A 502 11.90 2.97 6.81
C VAL A 502 10.90 1.81 6.84
N GLY A 503 9.74 2.08 7.40
CA GLY A 503 8.63 1.13 7.44
C GLY A 503 7.56 1.61 8.40
N ASP A 504 6.98 0.66 9.13
CA ASP A 504 6.18 1.01 10.29
C ASP A 504 7.07 1.65 11.37
N GLY A 505 6.48 2.54 12.18
CA GLY A 505 7.18 3.30 13.21
C GLY A 505 8.06 4.46 12.72
N GLY A 506 8.12 4.73 11.41
CA GLY A 506 8.82 5.89 10.83
C GLY A 506 10.13 5.55 10.11
N LEU A 507 11.05 6.52 10.08
CA LEU A 507 12.47 6.28 9.77
C LEU A 507 13.23 5.98 11.05
N LYS A 508 14.08 4.96 11.02
CA LYS A 508 15.02 4.60 12.09
C LYS A 508 16.46 4.71 11.59
N GLU A 509 17.32 5.34 12.37
CA GLU A 509 18.78 5.22 12.25
C GLU A 509 19.24 4.15 13.25
N ILE A 510 20.04 3.21 12.77
CA ILE A 510 20.46 2.02 13.52
C ILE A 510 21.98 1.94 13.52
N GLU A 511 22.53 1.79 14.73
CA GLU A 511 23.92 1.46 14.96
C GLU A 511 24.06 -0.06 15.08
N VAL A 512 24.69 -0.68 14.08
CA VAL A 512 24.95 -2.14 14.07
C VAL A 512 25.82 -2.50 15.26
N GLY A 513 25.37 -3.46 16.07
CA GLY A 513 25.99 -3.84 17.34
C GLY A 513 25.31 -3.22 18.56
N VAL A 514 24.49 -2.17 18.38
CA VAL A 514 23.86 -1.43 19.49
C VAL A 514 22.33 -1.44 19.38
N GLY A 515 21.74 -0.97 18.27
CA GLY A 515 20.29 -0.86 18.09
C GLY A 515 19.84 0.48 17.51
N VAL A 516 18.59 0.86 17.74
CA VAL A 516 18.02 2.13 17.25
C VAL A 516 18.66 3.32 17.95
N ALA A 517 19.38 4.15 17.19
CA ALA A 517 20.05 5.35 17.67
C ALA A 517 19.14 6.60 17.58
N ALA A 518 18.29 6.67 16.55
CA ALA A 518 17.34 7.76 16.35
C ALA A 518 16.08 7.30 15.60
N ARG A 519 14.97 8.02 15.79
CA ARG A 519 13.69 7.75 15.13
C ARG A 519 12.99 9.06 14.73
N TRP A 520 12.43 9.08 13.52
CA TRP A 520 11.61 10.18 12.99
C TRP A 520 10.27 9.66 12.48
N SER A 521 9.19 9.97 13.20
CA SER A 521 7.84 9.43 12.92
C SER A 521 6.71 10.44 13.08
N LYS A 522 6.96 11.58 13.75
CA LYS A 522 5.91 12.52 14.12
C LYS A 522 5.17 13.07 12.90
N LEU A 523 3.84 12.98 12.91
CA LEU A 523 2.91 13.42 11.86
C LEU A 523 2.96 12.63 10.54
N LEU A 524 3.65 11.49 10.49
CA LEU A 524 3.53 10.56 9.37
C LEU A 524 2.35 9.63 9.63
N SER A 525 1.40 9.63 8.70
CA SER A 525 0.27 8.70 8.71
C SER A 525 0.63 7.41 7.96
N ASN A 526 0.33 6.26 8.56
CA ASN A 526 0.58 4.92 8.01
C ASN A 526 2.07 4.66 7.73
N THR A 527 2.41 3.57 7.04
CA THR A 527 3.77 3.15 6.77
C THR A 527 4.57 4.21 6.00
N VAL A 528 5.82 4.43 6.40
CA VAL A 528 6.78 5.26 5.65
C VAL A 528 7.31 4.45 4.47
N GLU A 529 7.12 5.00 3.27
CA GLU A 529 7.48 4.32 2.02
C GLU A 529 8.94 4.55 1.64
N ASN A 530 9.46 5.76 1.90
CA ASN A 530 10.82 6.16 1.54
C ASN A 530 11.25 7.40 2.33
N ALA A 531 12.56 7.61 2.48
CA ALA A 531 13.14 8.80 3.09
C ALA A 531 14.53 9.13 2.49
N VAL A 532 14.98 10.37 2.68
CA VAL A 532 16.34 10.82 2.38
C VAL A 532 16.92 11.53 3.60
N VAL A 533 18.23 11.40 3.80
CA VAL A 533 18.98 12.09 4.86
C VAL A 533 20.08 12.94 4.20
N ALA A 534 19.98 14.25 4.34
CA ALA A 534 20.91 15.18 3.70
C ALA A 534 20.96 16.52 4.43
N ASP A 535 22.15 17.11 4.53
CA ASP A 535 22.37 18.48 5.02
C ASP A 535 21.69 18.78 6.36
N GLY A 536 21.78 17.83 7.30
CA GLY A 536 21.17 17.94 8.64
C GLY A 536 19.65 17.74 8.67
N LEU A 537 19.03 17.34 7.55
CA LEU A 537 17.60 17.05 7.47
C LEU A 537 17.33 15.58 7.17
N VAL A 538 16.23 15.11 7.74
CA VAL A 538 15.52 13.91 7.30
C VAL A 538 14.25 14.34 6.58
N CYS A 539 14.03 13.87 5.35
CA CYS A 539 12.76 14.03 4.66
C CYS A 539 12.15 12.65 4.40
N ALA A 540 10.91 12.43 4.84
CA ALA A 540 10.24 11.13 4.74
C ALA A 540 8.88 11.27 4.05
N SER A 541 8.49 10.22 3.32
CA SER A 541 7.20 10.11 2.64
C SER A 541 6.42 8.91 3.16
N SER A 542 5.11 9.07 3.34
CA SER A 542 4.23 7.99 3.82
C SER A 542 3.02 7.77 2.93
N TYR A 543 2.33 6.66 3.20
CA TYR A 543 1.02 6.37 2.62
C TYR A 543 -0.07 7.39 3.04
N GLY A 544 0.21 8.35 3.92
CA GLY A 544 -0.63 9.52 4.11
C GLY A 544 -0.69 10.48 2.92
N MET A 545 0.07 10.24 1.83
CA MET A 545 0.38 11.20 0.77
C MET A 545 0.95 12.51 1.33
N GLN A 546 1.94 12.35 2.21
CA GLN A 546 2.60 13.41 2.97
C GLN A 546 4.11 13.38 2.70
N LEU A 547 4.75 14.54 2.83
CA LEU A 547 6.19 14.68 3.06
C LEU A 547 6.41 15.36 4.40
N ALA A 548 7.13 14.72 5.31
CA ALA A 548 7.55 15.33 6.56
C ALA A 548 9.06 15.60 6.52
N ALA A 549 9.48 16.69 7.15
CA ALA A 549 10.88 17.03 7.37
C ALA A 549 11.18 17.14 8.86
N TYR A 550 12.38 16.71 9.22
CA TYR A 550 12.90 16.76 10.59
C TYR A 550 14.34 17.22 10.59
N ASP A 551 14.75 17.84 11.68
CA ASP A 551 16.16 17.98 12.01
C ASP A 551 16.74 16.58 12.31
N HIS A 552 17.86 16.24 11.69
CA HIS A 552 18.49 14.93 11.85
C HIS A 552 19.03 14.76 13.27
N ALA A 553 19.81 15.71 13.80
CA ALA A 553 20.47 15.54 15.09
C ALA A 553 19.49 15.48 16.29
N SER A 554 18.44 16.31 16.30
CA SER A 554 17.51 16.44 17.42
C SER A 554 16.19 15.66 17.23
N ALA A 555 15.97 15.09 16.05
CA ALA A 555 14.67 14.54 15.62
C ALA A 555 13.49 15.52 15.70
N ALA A 556 13.77 16.83 15.82
CA ALA A 556 12.74 17.85 15.90
C ALA A 556 11.98 17.96 14.57
N PHE A 557 10.66 17.91 14.64
CA PHE A 557 9.79 18.15 13.49
C PHE A 557 10.03 19.56 12.92
N ALA A 558 10.24 19.63 11.61
CA ALA A 558 10.72 20.83 10.94
C ALA A 558 9.76 21.31 9.83
N GLY A 559 8.86 20.46 9.34
CA GLY A 559 7.76 20.86 8.46
C GLY A 559 7.02 19.67 7.84
N LEU A 560 5.84 19.94 7.30
CA LEU A 560 4.98 18.95 6.66
C LEU A 560 4.38 19.57 5.39
N LEU A 561 4.34 18.76 4.33
CA LEU A 561 3.57 19.01 3.13
C LEU A 561 2.55 17.87 3.01
N GLU A 562 1.27 18.20 3.12
CA GLU A 562 0.18 17.24 2.98
C GLU A 562 -0.56 17.46 1.66
N ASP A 563 -1.56 16.61 1.41
CA ASP A 563 -2.42 16.66 0.24
C ASP A 563 -1.65 16.58 -1.08
N LEU A 564 -0.61 15.74 -1.12
CA LEU A 564 0.05 15.42 -2.38
C LEU A 564 -0.98 14.82 -3.36
N PRO A 565 -0.82 15.08 -4.67
CA PRO A 565 -1.78 14.67 -5.69
C PRO A 565 -1.92 13.15 -5.84
N ASP A 566 -0.96 12.36 -5.33
CA ASP A 566 -1.04 10.91 -5.22
C ASP A 566 0.01 10.40 -4.22
N TYR A 567 0.02 9.08 -3.95
CA TYR A 567 0.99 8.39 -3.10
C TYR A 567 2.43 8.60 -3.61
N PRO A 568 3.29 9.27 -2.82
CA PRO A 568 4.71 9.31 -3.09
C PRO A 568 5.31 7.92 -2.88
N LYS A 569 6.11 7.47 -3.84
CA LYS A 569 6.79 6.18 -3.86
C LYS A 569 8.30 6.31 -3.88
N ALA A 570 8.83 7.28 -4.60
CA ALA A 570 10.26 7.49 -4.71
C ALA A 570 10.67 8.85 -4.16
N LEU A 571 11.81 8.90 -3.48
CA LEU A 571 12.49 10.11 -3.05
C LEU A 571 13.95 10.02 -3.48
N ALA A 572 14.48 11.10 -4.03
CA ALA A 572 15.91 11.23 -4.33
C ALA A 572 16.38 12.65 -4.06
N LEU A 573 17.62 12.77 -3.57
CA LEU A 573 18.28 14.07 -3.46
C LEU A 573 18.89 14.44 -4.81
N VAL A 574 18.68 15.68 -5.23
CA VAL A 574 19.26 16.28 -6.42
C VAL A 574 19.98 17.55 -6.01
N ARG A 575 21.17 17.80 -6.56
CA ARG A 575 21.91 19.05 -6.33
C ARG A 575 22.02 19.86 -7.61
N ASP A 576 21.85 21.18 -7.48
CA ASP A 576 22.02 22.13 -8.58
C ASP A 576 23.49 22.52 -8.78
N ALA A 577 23.77 23.50 -9.65
CA ALA A 577 25.14 23.97 -9.93
C ALA A 577 25.84 24.61 -8.72
N GLU A 578 25.07 25.10 -7.75
CA GLU A 578 25.56 25.76 -6.53
C GLU A 578 25.63 24.77 -5.35
N ASP A 579 25.48 23.47 -5.64
CA ASP A 579 25.43 22.38 -4.66
C ASP A 579 24.22 22.44 -3.70
N ALA A 580 23.21 23.26 -4.02
CA ALA A 580 22.02 23.39 -3.18
C ALA A 580 21.10 22.16 -3.31
N PRO A 581 20.58 21.64 -2.16
CA PRO A 581 19.81 20.41 -2.14
C PRO A 581 18.35 20.63 -2.60
N HIS A 582 17.90 19.69 -3.40
CA HIS A 582 16.54 19.57 -3.91
C HIS A 582 16.03 18.15 -3.68
N LEU A 583 14.74 18.03 -3.38
CA LEU A 583 14.06 16.75 -3.25
C LEU A 583 13.25 16.48 -4.52
N LEU A 584 13.57 15.38 -5.18
CA LEU A 584 12.73 14.82 -6.24
C LEU A 584 11.81 13.76 -5.64
N VAL A 585 10.51 13.88 -5.94
CA VAL A 585 9.45 13.00 -5.43
C VAL A 585 8.76 12.35 -6.62
N GLY A 586 8.73 11.01 -6.66
CA GLY A 586 8.00 10.23 -7.67
C GLY A 586 6.72 9.63 -7.10
N CYS A 587 5.61 9.71 -7.83
CA CYS A 587 4.29 9.24 -7.40
C CYS A 587 3.69 8.17 -8.32
N ARG A 588 2.60 7.53 -7.88
CA ARG A 588 1.91 6.45 -8.63
C ARG A 588 1.26 6.89 -9.95
N THR A 589 0.99 8.18 -10.15
CA THR A 589 0.43 8.74 -11.41
C THR A 589 1.46 9.05 -12.50
N GLY A 590 2.75 8.80 -12.22
CA GLY A 590 3.87 9.15 -13.11
C GLY A 590 4.41 10.54 -12.91
N LEU A 591 3.89 11.23 -11.90
CA LEU A 591 4.34 12.54 -11.50
C LEU A 591 5.72 12.46 -10.83
N LEU A 592 6.62 13.30 -11.31
CA LEU A 592 7.88 13.67 -10.72
C LEU A 592 7.82 15.14 -10.30
N SER A 593 7.81 15.39 -8.99
CA SER A 593 7.75 16.73 -8.42
C SER A 593 9.09 17.11 -7.80
N LEU A 594 9.62 18.27 -8.18
CA LEU A 594 10.88 18.79 -7.67
C LEU A 594 10.62 19.91 -6.65
N TYR A 595 11.26 19.80 -5.50
CA TYR A 595 11.17 20.75 -4.40
C TYR A 595 12.55 21.26 -4.03
N ARG A 596 12.70 22.57 -3.84
CA ARG A 596 13.86 23.12 -3.15
C ARG A 596 13.72 22.87 -1.66
N LEU A 597 14.81 22.44 -1.01
CA LEU A 597 14.86 22.24 0.43
C LEU A 597 15.46 23.47 1.14
N ASP A 598 14.84 23.89 2.24
CA ASP A 598 15.43 24.88 3.16
C ASP A 598 16.11 24.17 4.34
N THR A 599 17.44 24.10 4.32
CA THR A 599 18.27 23.37 5.29
C THR A 599 18.68 24.18 6.51
N ARG A 600 18.28 25.45 6.60
CA ARG A 600 18.69 26.30 7.73
C ARG A 600 18.12 25.77 9.07
N PRO A 601 18.92 25.78 10.15
CA PRO A 601 18.49 25.35 11.47
C PRO A 601 17.60 26.40 12.16
N GLY A 602 16.73 25.95 13.07
CA GLY A 602 15.91 26.81 13.95
C GLY A 602 14.45 27.01 13.52
N PRO A 603 13.64 27.74 14.33
CA PRO A 603 12.21 27.91 14.10
C PRO A 603 11.91 28.68 12.81
N ARG A 604 11.25 28.00 11.87
CA ARG A 604 11.00 28.45 10.49
C ARG A 604 9.79 29.37 10.40
N ARG A 605 9.90 30.61 10.89
CA ARG A 605 8.84 31.61 10.68
C ARG A 605 8.89 32.13 9.23
N GLY A 606 7.91 31.73 8.41
CA GLY A 606 7.62 32.37 7.12
C GLY A 606 8.31 31.79 5.88
N ARG A 607 9.06 30.67 5.97
CA ARG A 607 9.56 29.95 4.80
C ARG A 607 9.28 28.44 4.91
N PRO A 608 8.60 27.83 3.92
CA PRO A 608 8.32 26.40 3.93
C PRO A 608 9.60 25.61 3.63
N VAL A 609 9.74 24.45 4.28
CA VAL A 609 10.86 23.51 4.06
C VAL A 609 10.90 23.05 2.62
N PHE A 610 9.72 22.71 2.10
CA PHE A 610 9.51 22.25 0.74
C PHE A 610 8.95 23.42 -0.07
N THR A 611 9.74 23.95 -1.00
CA THR A 611 9.23 24.89 -2.01
C THR A 611 9.12 24.17 -3.33
N LYS A 612 7.89 23.92 -3.81
CA LYS A 612 7.65 23.27 -5.09
C LYS A 612 8.19 24.13 -6.24
N LEU A 613 9.00 23.54 -7.10
CA LEU A 613 9.57 24.21 -8.26
C LEU A 613 8.90 23.77 -9.55
N ARG A 614 8.67 22.46 -9.69
CA ARG A 614 8.24 21.88 -10.97
C ARG A 614 7.56 20.54 -10.81
N ASP A 615 6.65 20.28 -11.75
CA ASP A 615 6.09 18.95 -12.02
C ASP A 615 6.49 18.48 -13.42
N HIS A 616 6.69 17.16 -13.53
CA HIS A 616 6.92 16.48 -14.79
C HIS A 616 6.16 15.15 -14.76
N TRP A 617 5.35 14.86 -15.77
CA TRP A 617 4.67 13.58 -15.89
C TRP A 617 5.39 12.69 -16.89
N LEU A 618 5.72 11.47 -16.47
CA LEU A 618 6.20 10.45 -17.39
C LEU A 618 5.06 9.96 -18.30
N PRO A 619 5.36 9.58 -19.56
CA PRO A 619 4.34 9.05 -20.48
C PRO A 619 3.68 7.78 -19.94
N ARG A 620 2.33 7.77 -19.92
CA ARG A 620 1.54 6.59 -19.53
C ARG A 620 1.29 5.64 -20.69
N ARG A 621 1.34 4.33 -20.44
CA ARG A 621 1.20 3.28 -21.46
C ARG A 621 0.20 2.21 -21.00
N ARG A 622 -0.46 1.57 -21.97
CA ARG A 622 -1.22 0.34 -21.71
C ARG A 622 -0.22 -0.81 -21.60
N VAL A 623 -0.47 -1.75 -20.69
CA VAL A 623 0.35 -2.95 -20.54
C VAL A 623 -0.47 -4.17 -20.91
N ALA A 624 0.12 -5.06 -21.72
CA ALA A 624 -0.45 -6.37 -22.00
C ALA A 624 -0.17 -7.29 -20.82
N HIS A 625 -1.16 -8.11 -20.46
CA HIS A 625 -1.04 -9.13 -19.44
C HIS A 625 -1.82 -10.37 -19.89
N THR A 626 -1.57 -11.49 -19.24
CA THR A 626 -2.29 -12.74 -19.48
C THR A 626 -2.53 -13.36 -18.13
N LEU A 627 -3.80 -13.55 -17.79
CA LEU A 627 -4.16 -14.19 -16.54
C LEU A 627 -3.91 -15.69 -16.63
N HIS A 628 -3.55 -16.27 -15.50
CA HIS A 628 -3.35 -17.69 -15.36
C HIS A 628 -4.25 -18.25 -14.26
N HIS A 629 -4.68 -19.49 -14.44
CA HIS A 629 -5.47 -20.22 -13.45
C HIS A 629 -4.66 -21.41 -12.96
N HIS A 630 -4.73 -21.65 -11.65
CA HIS A 630 -4.22 -22.87 -11.07
C HIS A 630 -5.07 -23.27 -9.87
N ASP A 631 -5.18 -24.57 -9.67
CA ASP A 631 -5.77 -25.13 -8.46
C ASP A 631 -4.77 -24.91 -7.31
N PRO A 632 -5.26 -24.72 -6.06
CA PRO A 632 -4.36 -24.70 -4.93
C PRO A 632 -3.55 -26.01 -4.91
N LYS A 633 -2.23 -25.90 -4.77
CA LYS A 633 -1.40 -27.09 -4.55
C LYS A 633 -1.96 -27.81 -3.33
N GLU A 634 -2.23 -29.12 -3.43
CA GLU A 634 -2.52 -29.94 -2.25
C GLU A 634 -1.45 -29.61 -1.21
N SER A 635 -1.86 -29.11 -0.05
CA SER A 635 -0.92 -28.70 0.98
C SER A 635 -0.19 -29.94 1.48
N THR A 636 1.05 -30.15 1.01
CA THR A 636 2.02 -30.85 1.83
C THR A 636 2.20 -29.98 3.05
N SER A 637 1.68 -30.45 4.18
CA SER A 637 1.84 -29.83 5.50
C SER A 637 3.31 -29.49 5.74
N CYS A 638 3.70 -28.23 5.55
CA CYS A 638 4.92 -27.71 6.17
C CYS A 638 4.58 -27.40 7.63
N ALA A 639 4.36 -28.45 8.42
CA ALA A 639 4.68 -28.36 9.83
C ALA A 639 6.21 -28.20 9.91
N PRO A 640 6.74 -27.22 10.67
CA PRO A 640 8.17 -27.21 10.93
C PRO A 640 8.54 -28.53 11.60
N SER A 641 9.48 -29.26 11.00
CA SER A 641 10.04 -30.48 11.57
C SER A 641 10.65 -30.14 12.94
N THR A 642 9.96 -30.49 14.01
CA THR A 642 10.50 -30.47 15.36
C THR A 642 11.42 -31.68 15.53
N SER A 643 12.60 -31.61 14.95
CA SER A 643 13.69 -32.54 15.27
C SER A 643 15.01 -31.78 15.30
N ASP A 644 15.24 -31.11 16.43
CA ASP A 644 16.54 -31.15 17.12
C ASP A 644 16.33 -30.65 18.55
N ARG A 645 16.00 -31.60 19.44
CA ARG A 645 16.10 -31.37 20.89
C ARG A 645 17.58 -31.24 21.23
N ALA A 646 18.02 -30.02 21.55
CA ALA A 646 19.24 -29.81 22.30
C ALA A 646 19.15 -30.56 23.66
N PRO A 647 20.26 -31.15 24.15
CA PRO A 647 20.24 -31.95 25.37
C PRO A 647 19.98 -31.07 26.60
N THR A 648 19.04 -31.53 27.43
CA THR A 648 18.65 -30.96 28.72
C THR A 648 19.85 -30.76 29.64
N ALA A 649 20.03 -29.53 30.11
CA ALA A 649 20.98 -29.19 31.17
C ALA A 649 20.51 -29.72 32.53
N THR A 650 21.39 -30.44 33.21
CA THR A 650 21.24 -30.93 34.59
C THR A 650 21.26 -29.76 35.59
N PRO A 651 20.39 -29.70 36.61
CA PRO A 651 20.46 -28.65 37.62
C PRO A 651 21.58 -28.92 38.64
N LEU A 652 22.36 -27.88 38.95
CA LEU A 652 23.34 -27.86 40.05
C LEU A 652 22.64 -27.68 41.41
N PRO A 653 23.13 -28.30 42.49
CA PRO A 653 22.52 -28.21 43.82
C PRO A 653 22.90 -26.91 44.56
N SER A 654 21.94 -26.35 45.30
CA SER A 654 22.13 -25.21 46.20
C SER A 654 23.05 -25.56 47.38
N PRO A 655 23.94 -24.64 47.83
CA PRO A 655 24.58 -24.73 49.13
C PRO A 655 23.68 -24.12 50.22
N MET A 656 23.91 -24.58 51.46
CA MET A 656 23.15 -24.37 52.72
C MET A 656 22.61 -22.96 52.99
#